data_AF-A0A813WZY1-F1
#
_entry.id   AF-A0A813WZY1-F1
#
_cell.length_a   1.000
_cell.length_b   1.000
_cell.length_c   1.000
_cell.angle_alpha   90.00
_cell.angle_beta   90.00
_cell.angle_gamma   90.00
#
_symmetry.space_group_name_H-M   'P 1'
#
loop_
_entity.id
_entity.type
_entity.pdbx_description
1 polymer ?
#
loop_
_entity_poly.entity_id
_entity_poly.type
_entity_poly.pdbx_seq_one_letter_code
_entity_poly.pdbx_strand_id
1 'polypeptide(L)'
;MNPKRLNVQVRYFLRFAYVLPGFALFACIGLSLLKDFDKTTKTHCNVYNFLPSISASIGDCSPQRYIWRFCFALDSVPRYIIGFLQMNKLLSRRVQFQEIYELTQYFNGFMHFLELTFLLLLTYVSSNEIKWIHENSFIAFMTMANEAIVGILDYICSNDINDCTDRNNVSTKYVKPTKAERRSRMKQRRLQRSELKPVGFRKSSENIDNKNNNLNSTSIYFFENGLRKVFPYYFTWSTYAKQRWYGRTIEDIFTHEFRRSINKQNFEDLIHNGLIRINNKNVDKNYIMKNGDRLEHLTHRHEVPVIHQDISILCDNKDYLVIDKPCSIPVHPCGKYRYNTILAILAYDYNYNNLRTIHRLDRMTSGILIMTKSAQKARAVDFNDRSSSSIEKLYLCRVRGIFPYEKIICVNKPLETISFQLGLCKIGGDKECKTLFQRITYDELLIMKDKFIFDNSSDQVELIDQTINKYLDQSSTATSLVLCRPLSGRMHQIRVHLQYLGFPIVNDPLYNAPDIWGPSNGQYANYEHSNEHVIGLFINRHSCENWLMNEIEDNEMMLSNQNEEMNKNEKTNNKRVQCEDENNKNVKKPKYKSEIDVNDENSIKNYITQHCYECQNNFREPTPSDLLMYLHSIQYKLNEENTFTSNIPEWAKITSST
;
A
#
# COMPACT_ATOMS: atom_id res chain seq x y z
N MET A 1 -19.43 -6.06 10.64
CA MET A 1 -20.55 -6.98 10.34
C MET A 1 -20.13 -8.44 10.54
N ASN A 2 -20.98 -9.23 11.19
CA ASN A 2 -20.71 -10.61 11.63
C ASN A 2 -20.68 -11.56 10.40
N PRO A 3 -19.59 -12.29 10.09
CA PRO A 3 -19.50 -13.15 8.90
C PRO A 3 -20.46 -14.35 8.93
N LYS A 4 -21.10 -14.62 10.09
CA LYS A 4 -22.21 -15.57 10.20
C LYS A 4 -23.53 -15.02 9.63
N ARG A 5 -23.76 -13.69 9.62
CA ARG A 5 -24.99 -13.08 9.09
C ARG A 5 -25.04 -13.12 7.56
N LEU A 6 -23.91 -12.89 6.87
CA LEU A 6 -23.86 -12.99 5.40
C LEU A 6 -24.13 -14.41 4.89
N ASN A 7 -23.60 -15.43 5.57
CA ASN A 7 -23.76 -16.82 5.14
C ASN A 7 -25.21 -17.32 5.27
N VAL A 8 -25.98 -16.72 6.18
CA VAL A 8 -27.42 -16.99 6.33
C VAL A 8 -28.21 -16.24 5.25
N GLN A 9 -27.89 -14.97 4.99
CA GLN A 9 -28.55 -14.16 3.95
C GLN A 9 -28.35 -14.71 2.53
N VAL A 10 -27.14 -15.16 2.17
CA VAL A 10 -26.86 -15.74 0.84
C VAL A 10 -27.62 -17.06 0.63
N ARG A 11 -27.79 -17.88 1.68
CA ARG A 11 -28.57 -19.12 1.58
C ARG A 11 -30.06 -18.86 1.33
N TYR A 12 -30.63 -17.85 1.97
CA TYR A 12 -32.01 -17.44 1.72
C TYR A 12 -32.17 -16.84 0.32
N PHE A 13 -31.21 -16.02 -0.11
CA PHE A 13 -31.20 -15.47 -1.47
C PHE A 13 -31.15 -16.56 -2.54
N LEU A 14 -30.28 -17.56 -2.41
CA LEU A 14 -30.19 -18.67 -3.35
C LEU A 14 -31.46 -19.53 -3.33
N ARG A 15 -31.99 -19.86 -2.14
CA ARG A 15 -33.26 -20.59 -2.02
C ARG A 15 -34.43 -19.83 -2.66
N PHE A 16 -34.47 -18.51 -2.51
CA PHE A 16 -35.47 -17.67 -3.13
C PHE A 16 -35.35 -17.71 -4.67
N ALA A 17 -34.14 -17.53 -5.21
CA ALA A 17 -33.89 -17.59 -6.65
C ALA A 17 -34.35 -18.94 -7.26
N TYR A 18 -34.01 -20.06 -6.64
CA TYR A 18 -34.40 -21.40 -7.14
C TYR A 18 -35.91 -21.67 -7.13
N VAL A 19 -36.69 -20.97 -6.32
CA VAL A 19 -38.15 -21.15 -6.25
C VAL A 19 -38.88 -20.28 -7.28
N LEU A 20 -38.25 -19.21 -7.78
CA LEU A 20 -38.87 -18.23 -8.70
C LEU A 20 -39.38 -18.84 -10.02
N PRO A 21 -38.64 -19.71 -10.73
CA PRO A 21 -39.16 -20.32 -11.97
C PRO A 21 -40.38 -21.20 -11.74
N GLY A 22 -40.39 -21.97 -10.65
CA GLY A 22 -41.54 -22.79 -10.27
C GLY A 22 -42.76 -21.94 -9.94
N PHE A 23 -42.57 -20.88 -9.14
CA PHE A 23 -43.62 -19.91 -8.86
C PHE A 23 -44.17 -19.28 -10.14
N ALA A 24 -43.30 -18.82 -11.04
CA ALA A 24 -43.70 -18.22 -12.32
C ALA A 24 -44.52 -19.18 -13.17
N LEU A 25 -44.12 -20.45 -13.27
CA LEU A 25 -44.84 -21.49 -14.01
C LEU A 25 -46.26 -21.69 -13.49
N PHE A 26 -46.41 -21.97 -12.19
CA PHE A 26 -47.74 -22.20 -11.60
C PHE A 26 -48.61 -20.95 -11.61
N ALA A 27 -48.04 -19.77 -11.38
CA ALA A 27 -48.76 -18.51 -11.44
C ALA A 27 -49.26 -18.19 -12.86
N CYS A 28 -48.42 -18.39 -13.89
CA CYS A 28 -48.81 -18.16 -15.28
C CYS A 28 -49.88 -19.14 -15.74
N ILE A 29 -49.74 -20.45 -15.43
CA ILE A 29 -50.75 -21.46 -15.77
C ILE A 29 -52.07 -21.20 -15.02
N GLY A 30 -52.01 -20.87 -13.72
CA GLY A 30 -53.21 -20.57 -12.93
C GLY A 30 -53.95 -19.33 -13.44
N LEU A 31 -53.24 -18.25 -13.74
CA LEU A 31 -53.83 -17.04 -14.33
C LEU A 31 -54.38 -17.30 -15.73
N SER A 32 -53.70 -18.12 -16.52
CA SER A 32 -54.14 -18.55 -17.84
C SER A 32 -55.47 -19.30 -17.78
N LEU A 33 -55.61 -20.25 -16.84
CA LEU A 33 -56.85 -21.00 -16.64
C LEU A 33 -58.01 -20.15 -16.08
N LEU A 34 -57.71 -19.12 -15.27
CA LEU A 34 -58.73 -18.28 -14.63
C LEU A 34 -59.20 -17.12 -15.50
N LYS A 35 -58.32 -16.54 -16.32
CA LYS A 35 -58.60 -15.30 -17.06
C LYS A 35 -58.61 -15.47 -18.58
N ASP A 36 -57.82 -16.40 -19.11
CA ASP A 36 -57.56 -16.54 -20.55
C ASP A 36 -57.74 -17.99 -21.03
N PHE A 37 -58.69 -18.73 -20.44
CA PHE A 37 -58.88 -20.17 -20.65
C PHE A 37 -59.04 -20.51 -22.13
N ASP A 38 -60.00 -19.85 -22.80
CA ASP A 38 -60.28 -20.10 -24.21
C ASP A 38 -59.12 -19.68 -25.13
N LYS A 39 -58.33 -18.67 -24.74
CA LYS A 39 -57.24 -18.15 -25.56
C LYS A 39 -56.02 -19.06 -25.52
N THR A 40 -55.77 -19.70 -24.37
CA THR A 40 -54.54 -20.45 -24.11
C THR A 40 -54.67 -21.95 -24.29
N THR A 41 -55.91 -22.47 -24.28
CA THR A 41 -56.22 -23.89 -24.51
C THR A 41 -56.60 -24.21 -25.96
N LYS A 42 -56.88 -23.18 -26.77
CA LYS A 42 -57.17 -23.33 -28.21
C LYS A 42 -55.91 -23.73 -28.97
N THR A 43 -56.02 -24.84 -29.71
CA THR A 43 -55.04 -25.25 -30.70
C THR A 43 -55.35 -24.63 -32.06
N HIS A 44 -54.36 -24.55 -32.97
CA HIS A 44 -54.55 -24.11 -34.35
C HIS A 44 -55.60 -24.94 -35.13
N CYS A 45 -56.01 -26.10 -34.61
CA CYS A 45 -57.03 -26.97 -35.18
C CYS A 45 -58.37 -26.95 -34.40
N ASN A 46 -58.58 -25.97 -33.49
CA ASN A 46 -59.80 -25.82 -32.68
C ASN A 46 -60.16 -27.05 -31.79
N VAL A 47 -59.18 -27.87 -31.43
CA VAL A 47 -59.34 -28.92 -30.42
C VAL A 47 -59.07 -28.32 -29.04
N TYR A 48 -59.99 -28.52 -28.10
CA TYR A 48 -59.88 -28.03 -26.73
C TYR A 48 -58.96 -28.92 -25.89
N ASN A 49 -57.94 -28.31 -25.27
CA ASN A 49 -57.12 -28.96 -24.26
C ASN A 49 -57.56 -28.54 -22.86
N PHE A 50 -57.53 -29.47 -21.90
CA PHE A 50 -57.83 -29.16 -20.50
C PHE A 50 -56.75 -28.30 -19.83
N LEU A 51 -55.53 -28.27 -20.38
CA LEU A 51 -54.41 -27.48 -19.88
C LEU A 51 -53.73 -26.72 -21.04
N PRO A 52 -53.36 -25.44 -20.83
CA PRO A 52 -52.61 -24.66 -21.82
C PRO A 52 -51.17 -25.16 -21.91
N SER A 53 -50.53 -24.98 -23.07
CA SER A 53 -49.09 -25.21 -23.18
C SER A 53 -48.31 -24.13 -22.40
N ILE A 54 -47.06 -24.42 -22.03
CA ILE A 54 -46.20 -23.45 -21.31
C ILE A 54 -46.01 -22.20 -22.16
N SER A 55 -45.69 -22.35 -23.45
CA SER A 55 -45.53 -21.23 -24.39
C SER A 55 -46.80 -20.40 -24.55
N ALA A 56 -47.99 -21.03 -24.61
CA ALA A 56 -49.26 -20.31 -24.66
C ALA A 56 -49.57 -19.54 -23.37
N SER A 57 -49.15 -20.07 -22.22
CA SER A 57 -49.37 -19.46 -20.91
C SER A 57 -48.46 -18.24 -20.65
N ILE A 58 -47.30 -18.18 -21.30
CA ILE A 58 -46.27 -17.14 -21.06
C ILE A 58 -46.13 -16.14 -22.22
N GLY A 59 -46.67 -16.46 -23.41
CA GLY A 59 -46.41 -15.73 -24.65
C GLY A 59 -47.07 -14.36 -24.73
N ASP A 60 -48.40 -14.31 -24.86
CA ASP A 60 -49.12 -13.09 -25.29
C ASP A 60 -50.17 -12.58 -24.28
N CYS A 61 -50.24 -13.18 -23.10
CA CYS A 61 -51.21 -12.83 -22.07
C CYS A 61 -50.56 -11.94 -21.00
N SER A 62 -51.24 -10.85 -20.63
CA SER A 62 -50.82 -9.92 -19.57
C SER A 62 -51.72 -10.10 -18.36
N PRO A 63 -51.19 -10.30 -17.13
CA PRO A 63 -49.81 -10.01 -16.69
C PRO A 63 -48.82 -11.18 -16.77
N GLN A 64 -49.24 -12.36 -17.24
CA GLN A 64 -48.46 -13.62 -17.21
C GLN A 64 -47.07 -13.47 -17.84
N ARG A 65 -46.98 -12.87 -19.03
CA ARG A 65 -45.73 -12.59 -19.74
C ARG A 65 -44.72 -11.80 -18.91
N TYR A 66 -45.19 -10.80 -18.15
CA TYR A 66 -44.31 -9.96 -17.33
C TYR A 66 -43.86 -10.67 -16.05
N ILE A 67 -44.75 -11.45 -15.43
CA ILE A 67 -44.41 -12.29 -14.27
C ILE A 67 -43.31 -13.29 -14.65
N TRP A 68 -43.45 -13.95 -15.80
CA TRP A 68 -42.49 -14.91 -16.32
C TRP A 68 -41.11 -14.26 -16.55
N ARG A 69 -41.07 -13.16 -17.33
CA ARG A 69 -39.83 -12.44 -17.64
C ARG A 69 -39.10 -11.94 -16.40
N PHE A 70 -39.83 -11.39 -15.44
CA PHE A 70 -39.25 -10.86 -14.22
C PHE A 70 -38.63 -11.96 -13.36
N CYS A 71 -39.33 -13.08 -13.17
CA CYS A 71 -38.84 -14.19 -12.34
C CYS A 71 -37.59 -14.85 -12.95
N PHE A 72 -37.56 -15.08 -14.27
CA PHE A 72 -36.40 -15.68 -14.95
C PHE A 72 -35.22 -14.71 -15.07
N ALA A 73 -35.46 -13.41 -15.21
CA ALA A 73 -34.39 -12.41 -15.16
C ALA A 73 -33.70 -12.35 -13.79
N LEU A 74 -34.46 -12.48 -12.70
CA LEU A 74 -33.89 -12.53 -11.34
C LEU A 74 -33.17 -13.85 -11.04
N ASP A 75 -33.64 -14.96 -11.59
CA ASP A 75 -33.05 -16.30 -11.39
C ASP A 75 -31.78 -16.53 -12.23
N SER A 76 -31.65 -15.90 -13.40
CA SER A 76 -30.50 -16.12 -14.29
C SER A 76 -29.17 -15.65 -13.71
N VAL A 77 -29.14 -14.51 -13.00
CA VAL A 77 -27.91 -13.94 -12.43
C VAL A 77 -27.24 -14.88 -11.41
N PRO A 78 -27.96 -15.42 -10.40
CA PRO A 78 -27.43 -16.45 -9.52
C PRO A 78 -26.90 -17.70 -10.25
N ARG A 79 -27.56 -18.15 -11.34
CA ARG A 79 -27.15 -19.33 -12.09
C ARG A 79 -25.81 -19.14 -12.80
N TYR A 80 -25.61 -18.00 -13.46
CA TYR A 80 -24.31 -17.65 -14.06
C TYR A 80 -23.19 -17.63 -13.01
N ILE A 81 -23.45 -17.06 -11.82
CA ILE A 81 -22.47 -17.03 -10.72
C ILE A 81 -22.14 -18.44 -10.22
N ILE A 82 -23.14 -19.31 -10.05
CA ILE A 82 -22.94 -20.68 -9.59
C ILE A 82 -22.15 -21.50 -10.61
N GLY A 83 -22.49 -21.40 -11.90
CA GLY A 83 -21.75 -22.07 -12.98
C GLY A 83 -20.27 -21.69 -12.98
N PHE A 84 -19.95 -20.40 -12.85
CA PHE A 84 -18.58 -19.92 -12.77
C PHE A 84 -17.83 -20.44 -11.52
N LEU A 85 -18.48 -20.45 -10.36
CA LEU A 85 -17.88 -20.97 -9.12
C LEU A 85 -17.65 -22.48 -9.18
N GLN A 86 -18.56 -23.23 -9.81
CA GLN A 86 -18.44 -24.66 -9.98
C GLN A 86 -17.30 -25.03 -10.93
N MET A 87 -17.16 -24.30 -12.05
CA MET A 87 -16.04 -24.44 -12.98
C MET A 87 -14.70 -24.21 -12.27
N ASN A 88 -14.54 -23.10 -11.53
CA ASN A 88 -13.31 -22.81 -10.78
C ASN A 88 -12.98 -23.89 -9.74
N LYS A 89 -14.00 -24.47 -9.10
CA LYS A 89 -13.82 -25.57 -8.14
C LYS A 89 -13.38 -26.86 -8.84
N LEU A 90 -13.93 -27.17 -10.01
CA LEU A 90 -13.55 -28.37 -10.77
C LEU A 90 -12.13 -28.25 -11.34
N LEU A 91 -11.76 -27.08 -11.89
CA LEU A 91 -10.39 -26.77 -12.34
C LEU A 91 -9.35 -26.85 -11.20
N SER A 92 -9.78 -26.73 -9.94
CA SER A 92 -8.88 -26.90 -8.78
C SER A 92 -8.58 -28.37 -8.42
N ARG A 93 -9.24 -29.35 -9.06
CA ARG A 93 -8.95 -30.78 -8.89
C ARG A 93 -7.70 -31.16 -9.70
N ARG A 94 -6.93 -32.10 -9.17
CA ARG A 94 -5.82 -32.73 -9.91
C ARG A 94 -6.23 -34.12 -10.38
N VAL A 95 -6.07 -34.37 -11.67
CA VAL A 95 -6.37 -35.66 -12.32
C VAL A 95 -5.19 -36.09 -13.19
N GLN A 96 -5.18 -37.37 -13.62
CA GLN A 96 -4.08 -37.96 -14.38
C GLN A 96 -3.86 -37.27 -15.74
N PHE A 97 -4.94 -36.91 -16.44
CA PHE A 97 -4.90 -36.19 -17.72
C PHE A 97 -5.38 -34.74 -17.56
N GLN A 98 -4.54 -33.90 -16.94
CA GLN A 98 -4.93 -32.55 -16.53
C GLN A 98 -5.35 -31.65 -17.71
N GLU A 99 -4.63 -31.66 -18.83
CA GLU A 99 -4.93 -30.80 -19.99
C GLU A 99 -6.28 -31.13 -20.64
N ILE A 100 -6.56 -32.42 -20.84
CA ILE A 100 -7.84 -32.89 -21.42
C ILE A 100 -9.00 -32.59 -20.47
N TYR A 101 -8.78 -32.76 -19.16
CA TYR A 101 -9.77 -32.45 -18.15
C TYR A 101 -10.10 -30.97 -18.11
N GLU A 102 -9.09 -30.09 -18.11
CA GLU A 102 -9.28 -28.64 -18.14
C GLU A 102 -10.03 -28.21 -19.40
N LEU A 103 -9.63 -28.70 -20.58
CA LEU A 103 -10.33 -28.42 -21.84
C LEU A 103 -11.80 -28.85 -21.80
N THR A 104 -12.08 -30.02 -21.23
CA THR A 104 -13.44 -30.53 -21.06
C THR A 104 -14.26 -29.67 -20.09
N GLN A 105 -13.66 -29.19 -19.00
CA GLN A 105 -14.34 -28.30 -18.04
C GLN A 105 -14.61 -26.91 -18.63
N TYR A 106 -13.70 -26.37 -19.44
CA TYR A 106 -13.94 -25.12 -20.17
C TYR A 106 -15.07 -25.28 -21.19
N PHE A 107 -15.05 -26.37 -21.97
CA PHE A 107 -16.12 -26.69 -22.90
C PHE A 107 -17.47 -26.81 -22.19
N ASN A 108 -17.51 -27.52 -21.06
CA ASN A 108 -18.72 -27.65 -20.26
C ASN A 108 -19.24 -26.30 -19.72
N GLY A 109 -18.35 -25.47 -19.16
CA GLY A 109 -18.70 -24.13 -18.71
C GLY A 109 -19.28 -23.25 -19.83
N PHE A 110 -18.75 -23.40 -21.05
CA PHE A 110 -19.26 -22.72 -22.23
C PHE A 110 -20.65 -23.22 -22.66
N MET A 111 -20.88 -24.53 -22.67
CA MET A 111 -22.20 -25.12 -22.98
C MET A 111 -23.27 -24.65 -21.98
N HIS A 112 -22.94 -24.62 -20.68
CA HIS A 112 -23.83 -24.12 -19.64
C HIS A 112 -24.15 -22.62 -19.80
N PHE A 113 -23.16 -21.82 -20.21
CA PHE A 113 -23.38 -20.40 -20.51
C PHE A 113 -24.33 -20.23 -21.69
N LEU A 114 -24.15 -21.01 -22.77
CA LEU A 114 -25.04 -20.98 -23.93
C LEU A 114 -26.45 -21.43 -23.58
N GLU A 115 -26.61 -22.52 -22.82
CA GLU A 115 -27.89 -23.01 -22.33
C GLU A 115 -28.69 -21.91 -21.61
N LEU A 116 -28.07 -21.25 -20.61
CA LEU A 116 -28.71 -20.16 -19.86
C LEU A 116 -29.06 -18.96 -20.75
N THR A 117 -28.22 -18.67 -21.76
CA THR A 117 -28.42 -17.57 -22.69
C THR A 117 -29.59 -17.85 -23.63
N PHE A 118 -29.71 -19.07 -24.16
CA PHE A 118 -30.85 -19.47 -24.99
C PHE A 118 -32.15 -19.59 -24.18
N LEU A 119 -32.07 -20.01 -22.90
CA LEU A 119 -33.23 -20.00 -22.00
C LEU A 119 -33.73 -18.57 -21.74
N LEU A 120 -32.83 -17.61 -21.54
CA LEU A 120 -33.18 -16.19 -21.46
C LEU A 120 -33.75 -15.68 -22.79
N LEU A 121 -33.19 -16.07 -23.92
CA LEU A 121 -33.68 -15.67 -25.23
C LEU A 121 -35.12 -16.16 -25.47
N LEU A 122 -35.42 -17.41 -25.12
CA LEU A 122 -36.78 -17.99 -25.16
C LEU A 122 -37.77 -17.32 -24.19
N THR A 123 -37.26 -16.70 -23.12
CA THR A 123 -38.07 -15.95 -22.16
C THR A 123 -38.50 -14.59 -22.72
N TYR A 124 -37.67 -13.99 -23.59
CA TYR A 124 -37.91 -12.67 -24.14
C TYR A 124 -38.45 -12.67 -25.57
N VAL A 125 -38.14 -13.67 -26.38
CA VAL A 125 -38.69 -13.82 -27.74
C VAL A 125 -39.85 -14.80 -27.66
N SER A 126 -41.07 -14.34 -27.95
CA SER A 126 -42.24 -15.23 -28.04
C SER A 126 -42.27 -15.96 -29.38
N SER A 127 -42.86 -17.16 -29.44
CA SER A 127 -43.09 -17.91 -30.69
C SER A 127 -43.90 -17.13 -31.71
N ASN A 128 -44.70 -16.16 -31.26
CA ASN A 128 -45.58 -15.35 -32.09
C ASN A 128 -44.91 -14.08 -32.62
N GLU A 129 -43.78 -13.65 -32.03
CA GLU A 129 -43.04 -12.46 -32.44
C GLU A 129 -42.07 -12.77 -33.57
N ILE A 130 -41.18 -13.75 -33.37
CA ILE A 130 -40.19 -14.16 -34.37
C ILE A 130 -40.00 -15.68 -34.30
N LYS A 131 -40.85 -16.42 -35.03
CA LYS A 131 -40.88 -17.89 -35.03
C LYS A 131 -39.51 -18.52 -35.30
N TRP A 132 -38.76 -17.98 -36.28
CA TRP A 132 -37.43 -18.50 -36.65
C TRP A 132 -36.41 -18.43 -35.50
N ILE A 133 -36.35 -17.31 -34.78
CA ILE A 133 -35.43 -17.15 -33.64
C ILE A 133 -35.88 -18.06 -32.49
N HIS A 134 -37.18 -18.10 -32.19
CA HIS A 134 -37.72 -18.92 -31.10
C HIS A 134 -37.47 -20.42 -31.33
N GLU A 135 -37.72 -20.92 -32.55
CA GLU A 135 -37.50 -22.32 -32.93
C GLU A 135 -36.03 -22.72 -32.84
N ASN A 136 -35.13 -21.92 -33.42
CA ASN A 136 -33.69 -22.18 -33.35
C ASN A 136 -33.15 -22.07 -31.93
N SER A 137 -33.63 -21.12 -31.14
CA SER A 137 -33.25 -20.97 -29.73
C SER A 137 -33.72 -22.13 -28.87
N PHE A 138 -34.89 -22.71 -29.21
CA PHE A 138 -35.41 -23.90 -28.54
C PHE A 138 -34.56 -25.13 -28.84
N ILE A 139 -34.20 -25.34 -30.11
CA ILE A 139 -33.31 -26.43 -30.52
C ILE A 139 -31.92 -26.25 -29.87
N ALA A 140 -31.37 -25.04 -29.88
CA ALA A 140 -30.09 -24.73 -29.24
C ALA A 140 -30.15 -24.97 -27.72
N PHE A 141 -31.18 -24.49 -27.03
CA PHE A 141 -31.38 -24.77 -25.61
C PHE A 141 -31.41 -26.29 -25.32
N MET A 142 -32.20 -27.06 -26.07
CA MET A 142 -32.34 -28.50 -25.87
C MET A 142 -31.04 -29.28 -26.17
N THR A 143 -30.23 -28.84 -27.14
CA THR A 143 -28.96 -29.48 -27.48
C THR A 143 -27.83 -29.12 -26.50
N MET A 144 -27.88 -27.91 -25.91
CA MET A 144 -26.91 -27.46 -24.91
C MET A 144 -27.24 -27.97 -23.50
N ALA A 145 -28.50 -28.33 -23.22
CA ALA A 145 -28.99 -28.89 -21.96
C ALA A 145 -28.52 -30.35 -21.72
N ASN A 146 -27.21 -30.57 -21.72
CA ASN A 146 -26.58 -31.88 -21.61
C ASN A 146 -25.83 -32.05 -20.27
N GLU A 147 -26.56 -32.05 -19.14
CA GLU A 147 -25.97 -32.39 -17.83
C GLU A 147 -25.51 -33.86 -17.73
N ALA A 148 -26.02 -34.74 -18.59
CA ALA A 148 -25.71 -36.18 -18.58
C ALA A 148 -24.25 -36.49 -18.97
N ILE A 149 -23.67 -35.74 -19.91
CA ILE A 149 -22.27 -35.95 -20.36
C ILE A 149 -21.28 -35.56 -19.25
N VAL A 150 -21.59 -34.51 -18.49
CA VAL A 150 -20.79 -34.04 -17.34
C VAL A 150 -20.82 -35.05 -16.20
N GLY A 151 -21.99 -35.61 -15.90
CA GLY A 151 -22.14 -36.67 -14.90
C GLY A 151 -21.39 -37.95 -15.28
N ILE A 152 -21.43 -38.34 -16.54
CA ILE A 152 -20.72 -39.52 -17.05
C ILE A 152 -19.20 -39.29 -17.06
N LEU A 153 -18.72 -38.12 -17.46
CA LEU A 153 -17.28 -37.79 -17.46
C LEU A 153 -16.71 -37.58 -16.05
N ASP A 154 -17.46 -36.96 -15.12
CA ASP A 154 -17.06 -36.86 -13.70
C ASP A 154 -17.10 -38.26 -13.05
N TYR A 155 -18.03 -39.13 -13.44
CA TYR A 155 -18.08 -40.53 -12.99
C TYR A 155 -16.90 -41.36 -13.52
N ILE A 156 -16.56 -41.25 -14.82
CA ILE A 156 -15.40 -41.92 -15.42
C ILE A 156 -14.09 -41.43 -14.77
N CYS A 157 -13.91 -40.11 -14.62
CA CYS A 157 -12.73 -39.55 -13.96
C CYS A 157 -12.67 -39.87 -12.45
N SER A 158 -13.81 -40.10 -11.80
CA SER A 158 -13.87 -40.54 -10.40
C SER A 158 -13.56 -42.03 -10.23
N ASN A 159 -13.80 -42.84 -11.26
CA ASN A 159 -13.45 -44.27 -11.28
C ASN A 159 -11.98 -44.52 -11.62
N ASP A 160 -11.33 -43.66 -12.41
CA ASP A 160 -9.87 -43.73 -12.63
C ASP A 160 -9.07 -43.52 -11.33
N ILE A 161 -9.65 -42.86 -10.32
CA ILE A 161 -9.05 -42.74 -8.98
C ILE A 161 -8.99 -44.10 -8.25
N ASN A 162 -9.84 -45.07 -8.63
CA ASN A 162 -9.87 -46.41 -8.03
C ASN A 162 -9.03 -47.44 -8.79
N ASP A 163 -8.73 -47.24 -10.08
CA ASP A 163 -7.83 -48.13 -10.84
C ASP A 163 -6.34 -47.73 -10.72
N CYS A 164 -6.06 -46.48 -10.35
CA CYS A 164 -4.70 -46.03 -10.05
C CYS A 164 -4.16 -46.53 -8.69
N THR A 165 -4.98 -47.20 -7.88
CA THR A 165 -4.59 -47.62 -6.51
C THR A 165 -3.88 -48.96 -6.42
N ASP A 166 -3.75 -49.74 -7.50
CA ASP A 166 -3.26 -51.13 -7.38
C ASP A 166 -1.88 -51.43 -7.97
N ARG A 167 -1.12 -50.46 -8.50
CA ARG A 167 0.27 -50.75 -8.91
C ARG A 167 1.26 -49.66 -8.52
N ASN A 168 1.93 -49.94 -7.41
CA ASN A 168 3.23 -49.44 -6.97
C ASN A 168 3.34 -47.99 -6.46
N ASN A 169 4.13 -47.88 -5.39
CA ASN A 169 4.76 -46.69 -4.81
C ASN A 169 4.00 -45.89 -3.74
N VAL A 170 4.21 -46.36 -2.49
CA VAL A 170 4.62 -45.59 -1.31
C VAL A 170 4.24 -44.11 -1.34
N SER A 171 3.02 -43.81 -0.94
CA SER A 171 2.65 -42.46 -0.49
C SER A 171 1.80 -42.55 0.77
N THR A 172 2.23 -41.78 1.76
CA THR A 172 1.77 -41.79 3.14
C THR A 172 0.31 -41.40 3.27
N LYS A 173 -0.48 -42.26 3.91
CA LYS A 173 -1.91 -42.04 4.22
C LYS A 173 -2.12 -40.70 4.94
N TYR A 174 -2.73 -39.73 4.25
CA TYR A 174 -3.20 -38.50 4.88
C TYR A 174 -4.53 -38.77 5.60
N VAL A 175 -4.45 -39.06 6.90
CA VAL A 175 -5.62 -39.21 7.77
C VAL A 175 -6.31 -37.85 7.94
N LYS A 176 -7.60 -37.76 7.63
CA LYS A 176 -8.40 -36.55 7.86
C LYS A 176 -8.46 -36.27 9.37
N PRO A 177 -8.02 -35.08 9.84
CA PRO A 177 -7.98 -34.79 11.26
C PRO A 177 -9.39 -34.77 11.85
N THR A 178 -9.56 -35.48 12.96
CA THR A 178 -10.77 -35.59 13.77
C THR A 178 -11.28 -34.22 14.23
N LYS A 179 -12.53 -34.13 14.73
CA LYS A 179 -13.09 -32.87 15.26
C LYS A 179 -12.22 -32.29 16.39
N ALA A 180 -11.59 -33.14 17.20
CA ALA A 180 -10.64 -32.76 18.25
C ALA A 180 -9.34 -32.22 17.65
N GLU A 181 -8.77 -32.89 16.64
CA GLU A 181 -7.57 -32.42 15.93
C GLU A 181 -7.80 -31.17 15.09
N ARG A 182 -9.02 -30.95 14.58
CA ARG A 182 -9.40 -29.69 13.95
C ARG A 182 -9.53 -28.57 14.97
N ARG A 183 -10.07 -28.85 16.17
CA ARG A 183 -10.11 -27.87 17.26
C ARG A 183 -8.71 -27.57 17.79
N SER A 184 -7.83 -28.55 17.92
CA SER A 184 -6.43 -28.34 18.30
C SER A 184 -5.67 -27.63 17.19
N ARG A 185 -5.77 -28.01 15.91
CA ARG A 185 -5.20 -27.26 14.77
C ARG A 185 -5.77 -25.86 14.63
N MET A 186 -7.03 -25.62 14.99
CA MET A 186 -7.63 -24.28 14.96
C MET A 186 -7.24 -23.45 16.18
N LYS A 187 -6.99 -24.10 17.33
CA LYS A 187 -6.39 -23.50 18.54
C LYS A 187 -4.90 -23.19 18.29
N GLN A 188 -4.18 -24.09 17.63
CA GLN A 188 -2.78 -23.98 17.19
C GLN A 188 -2.62 -22.99 16.04
N ARG A 189 -3.58 -22.88 15.11
CA ARG A 189 -3.66 -21.80 14.11
C ARG A 189 -4.09 -20.47 14.72
N ARG A 190 -4.87 -20.46 15.81
CA ARG A 190 -5.17 -19.24 16.58
C ARG A 190 -3.98 -18.81 17.44
N LEU A 191 -3.23 -19.76 17.99
CA LEU A 191 -1.93 -19.57 18.64
C LEU A 191 -0.91 -19.05 17.61
N GLN A 192 -0.77 -19.69 16.44
CA GLN A 192 0.05 -19.22 15.32
C GLN A 192 -0.42 -17.90 14.70
N ARG A 193 -1.73 -17.58 14.64
CA ARG A 193 -2.23 -16.24 14.25
C ARG A 193 -2.11 -15.21 15.37
N SER A 194 -2.01 -15.63 16.62
CA SER A 194 -1.66 -14.76 17.74
C SER A 194 -0.14 -14.56 17.85
N GLU A 195 0.65 -15.52 17.37
CA GLU A 195 2.11 -15.45 17.17
C GLU A 195 2.45 -14.63 15.92
N LEU A 196 1.66 -14.74 14.84
CA LEU A 196 1.75 -13.96 13.60
C LEU A 196 0.92 -12.67 13.62
N LYS A 197 0.64 -12.13 14.81
CA LYS A 197 0.32 -10.70 14.97
C LYS A 197 1.40 -10.07 15.84
N PRO A 198 2.50 -9.57 15.27
CA PRO A 198 3.16 -8.45 15.90
C PRO A 198 2.30 -7.24 15.56
N VAL A 199 1.30 -6.95 16.40
CA VAL A 199 0.88 -5.54 16.55
C VAL A 199 1.42 -5.11 17.89
N GLY A 200 2.62 -4.56 17.81
CA GLY A 200 3.45 -4.09 18.91
C GLY A 200 4.83 -4.70 18.86
N PHE A 201 5.84 -3.84 18.89
CA PHE A 201 7.22 -4.23 19.13
C PHE A 201 7.26 -4.86 20.54
N ARG A 202 7.82 -6.07 20.65
CA ARG A 202 8.04 -6.72 21.95
C ARG A 202 9.53 -6.66 22.23
N LYS A 203 9.91 -6.38 23.49
CA LYS A 203 11.22 -6.80 24.00
C LYS A 203 11.34 -8.31 23.73
N SER A 204 12.29 -8.72 22.89
CA SER A 204 12.57 -10.15 22.74
C SER A 204 13.29 -10.60 24.00
N SER A 205 12.69 -11.52 24.76
CA SER A 205 13.42 -12.27 25.79
C SER A 205 14.39 -13.30 25.19
N GLU A 206 14.41 -13.47 23.87
CA GLU A 206 15.05 -14.62 23.17
C GLU A 206 16.09 -14.25 22.10
N ASN A 207 16.64 -13.04 22.06
CA ASN A 207 17.77 -12.71 21.15
C ASN A 207 18.95 -12.07 21.89
N ILE A 208 19.23 -12.56 23.10
CA ILE A 208 20.59 -12.47 23.66
C ILE A 208 21.15 -13.88 23.50
N ASP A 209 22.16 -14.00 22.64
CA ASP A 209 23.02 -15.18 22.56
C ASP A 209 23.63 -15.41 23.95
N ASN A 210 22.89 -16.16 24.77
CA ASN A 210 23.29 -16.55 26.11
C ASN A 210 24.17 -17.79 26.00
N LYS A 211 25.36 -17.59 25.44
CA LYS A 211 26.53 -18.49 25.57
C LYS A 211 27.80 -17.67 25.30
N ASN A 212 28.03 -16.64 26.11
CA ASN A 212 29.36 -16.30 26.61
C ASN A 212 29.22 -15.27 27.75
N ASN A 213 29.58 -15.73 28.94
CA ASN A 213 29.72 -14.90 30.13
C ASN A 213 30.78 -13.82 29.87
N ASN A 214 30.48 -12.59 30.34
CA ASN A 214 31.35 -11.41 30.46
C ASN A 214 31.14 -10.25 29.46
N LEU A 215 29.90 -9.80 29.26
CA LEU A 215 29.61 -8.38 29.03
C LEU A 215 28.29 -8.00 29.73
N ASN A 216 28.36 -7.08 30.67
CA ASN A 216 27.20 -6.45 31.30
C ASN A 216 26.27 -5.88 30.22
N SER A 217 24.99 -6.31 30.21
CA SER A 217 23.85 -5.77 29.44
C SER A 217 24.21 -4.80 28.29
N THR A 218 24.60 -5.34 27.13
CA THR A 218 24.99 -4.52 25.96
C THR A 218 23.78 -3.75 25.43
N SER A 219 23.83 -2.42 25.51
CA SER A 219 22.82 -1.53 24.95
C SER A 219 22.77 -1.67 23.43
N ILE A 220 21.58 -1.88 22.85
CA ILE A 220 21.36 -2.05 21.39
C ILE A 220 21.71 -0.76 20.61
N TYR A 221 21.69 0.38 21.30
CA TYR A 221 21.90 1.70 20.75
C TYR A 221 22.84 2.52 21.65
N PHE A 222 23.34 3.63 21.11
CA PHE A 222 24.16 4.63 21.79
C PHE A 222 23.79 6.04 21.32
N PHE A 223 24.23 7.06 22.06
CA PHE A 223 23.97 8.47 21.75
C PHE A 223 25.26 9.20 21.43
N GLU A 224 25.27 9.98 20.35
CA GLU A 224 26.42 10.73 19.89
C GLU A 224 25.95 11.95 19.10
N ASN A 225 26.51 13.13 19.35
CA ASN A 225 26.19 14.38 18.65
C ASN A 225 24.68 14.72 18.60
N GLY A 226 23.92 14.42 19.66
CA GLY A 226 22.47 14.64 19.70
C GLY A 226 21.65 13.65 18.86
N LEU A 227 22.26 12.58 18.36
CA LEU A 227 21.62 11.52 17.59
C LEU A 227 21.59 10.21 18.37
N ARG A 228 20.53 9.43 18.16
CA ARG A 228 20.41 8.04 18.58
C ARG A 228 20.85 7.12 17.45
N LYS A 229 21.92 6.37 17.70
CA LYS A 229 22.54 5.43 16.76
C LYS A 229 22.38 4.01 17.26
N VAL A 230 22.16 3.08 16.34
CA VAL A 230 21.97 1.65 16.65
C VAL A 230 23.24 0.94 16.23
N PHE A 231 23.81 0.10 17.09
CA PHE A 231 24.96 -0.71 16.71
C PHE A 231 24.55 -1.63 15.55
N PRO A 232 25.39 -1.79 14.51
CA PRO A 232 25.10 -2.69 13.41
C PRO A 232 24.80 -4.10 13.92
N TYR A 233 23.81 -4.76 13.31
CA TYR A 233 23.35 -6.07 13.76
C TYR A 233 22.98 -6.97 12.60
N TYR A 234 23.10 -8.28 12.80
CA TYR A 234 22.67 -9.27 11.84
C TYR A 234 21.16 -9.47 11.91
N PHE A 235 20.52 -9.52 10.74
CA PHE A 235 19.08 -9.66 10.63
C PHE A 235 18.70 -10.51 9.44
N THR A 236 17.90 -11.54 9.72
CA THR A 236 17.29 -12.38 8.69
C THR A 236 15.93 -11.80 8.30
N TRP A 237 15.87 -11.23 7.10
CA TRP A 237 14.60 -10.92 6.46
C TRP A 237 13.92 -12.22 6.07
N SER A 238 12.64 -12.35 6.39
CA SER A 238 11.84 -13.49 5.96
C SER A 238 10.48 -13.01 5.50
N THR A 239 10.09 -13.37 4.28
CA THR A 239 8.78 -13.05 3.72
C THR A 239 8.29 -14.15 2.80
N TYR A 240 6.98 -14.36 2.78
CA TYR A 240 6.36 -15.18 1.75
C TYR A 240 6.38 -14.46 0.40
N ALA A 241 6.40 -15.25 -0.66
CA ALA A 241 6.30 -14.80 -2.03
C ALA A 241 5.05 -13.94 -2.22
N LYS A 242 5.23 -12.76 -2.80
CA LYS A 242 4.13 -11.84 -3.12
C LYS A 242 3.59 -12.16 -4.52
N GLN A 243 2.33 -11.85 -4.77
CA GLN A 243 1.69 -12.14 -6.07
C GLN A 243 2.47 -11.60 -7.28
N ARG A 244 3.01 -10.39 -7.16
CA ARG A 244 3.84 -9.75 -8.20
C ARG A 244 5.22 -10.37 -8.42
N TRP A 245 5.61 -11.35 -7.60
CA TRP A 245 6.87 -12.08 -7.71
C TRP A 245 6.68 -13.41 -8.45
N TYR A 246 5.45 -13.89 -8.60
CA TYR A 246 5.20 -15.19 -9.22
C TYR A 246 5.65 -15.20 -10.67
N GLY A 247 6.35 -16.25 -11.08
CA GLY A 247 6.86 -16.38 -12.44
C GLY A 247 8.10 -15.53 -12.74
N ARG A 248 8.63 -14.77 -11.77
CA ARG A 248 9.90 -14.03 -11.91
C ARG A 248 11.05 -14.80 -11.27
N THR A 249 12.25 -14.60 -11.78
CA THR A 249 13.46 -15.16 -11.18
C THR A 249 13.79 -14.45 -9.86
N ILE A 250 14.54 -15.11 -8.97
CA ILE A 250 15.01 -14.46 -7.73
C ILE A 250 15.90 -13.27 -8.07
N GLU A 251 16.76 -13.39 -9.08
CA GLU A 251 17.59 -12.29 -9.57
C GLU A 251 16.76 -11.06 -9.96
N ASP A 252 15.70 -11.23 -10.77
CA ASP A 252 14.81 -10.14 -11.17
C ASP A 252 14.13 -9.49 -9.95
N ILE A 253 13.68 -10.30 -9.00
CA ILE A 253 13.01 -9.82 -7.79
C ILE A 253 13.98 -8.98 -6.97
N PHE A 254 15.19 -9.49 -6.76
CA PHE A 254 16.23 -8.81 -6.02
C PHE A 254 16.59 -7.49 -6.72
N THR A 255 16.91 -7.51 -8.00
CA THR A 255 17.27 -6.34 -8.81
C THR A 255 16.20 -5.25 -8.82
N HIS A 256 14.91 -5.59 -8.85
CA HIS A 256 13.84 -4.59 -8.95
C HIS A 256 13.19 -4.20 -7.61
N GLU A 257 13.00 -5.14 -6.69
CA GLU A 257 12.31 -4.89 -5.42
C GLU A 257 13.29 -4.51 -4.31
N PHE A 258 14.51 -5.04 -4.36
CA PHE A 258 15.53 -4.89 -3.33
C PHE A 258 16.80 -4.16 -3.82
N ARG A 259 16.67 -3.30 -4.85
CA ARG A 259 17.74 -2.50 -5.52
C ARG A 259 18.95 -2.12 -4.67
N ARG A 260 18.74 -1.65 -3.44
CA ARG A 260 19.80 -1.16 -2.54
C ARG A 260 20.65 -2.29 -1.92
N SER A 261 20.12 -3.51 -1.86
CA SER A 261 20.78 -4.68 -1.28
C SER A 261 21.63 -5.48 -2.27
N ILE A 262 21.44 -5.29 -3.59
CA ILE A 262 22.11 -6.08 -4.64
C ILE A 262 23.09 -5.27 -5.46
N ASN A 263 22.83 -3.99 -5.69
CA ASN A 263 23.74 -3.19 -6.52
C ASN A 263 25.14 -3.01 -5.93
N LYS A 264 25.40 -3.49 -4.71
CA LYS A 264 26.65 -3.29 -3.98
C LYS A 264 27.28 -4.57 -3.39
N GLN A 265 26.63 -5.72 -3.55
CA GLN A 265 27.15 -7.05 -3.17
C GLN A 265 26.88 -8.02 -4.32
N ASN A 266 27.84 -8.91 -4.62
CA ASN A 266 27.66 -9.87 -5.69
C ASN A 266 26.54 -10.85 -5.33
N PHE A 267 25.40 -10.75 -6.04
CA PHE A 267 24.21 -11.56 -5.77
C PHE A 267 24.48 -13.06 -5.89
N GLU A 268 25.36 -13.45 -6.82
CA GLU A 268 25.77 -14.84 -7.00
C GLU A 268 26.48 -15.37 -5.75
N ASP A 269 27.33 -14.56 -5.12
CA ASP A 269 28.04 -14.94 -3.89
C ASP A 269 27.06 -15.08 -2.72
N LEU A 270 26.07 -14.19 -2.60
CA LEU A 270 25.04 -14.28 -1.55
C LEU A 270 24.21 -15.57 -1.64
N ILE A 271 23.87 -15.99 -2.85
CA ILE A 271 23.15 -17.25 -3.10
C ILE A 271 24.06 -18.45 -2.84
N HIS A 272 25.26 -18.46 -3.42
CA HIS A 272 26.21 -19.56 -3.30
C HIS A 272 26.54 -19.86 -1.84
N ASN A 273 26.74 -18.80 -1.06
CA ASN A 273 27.07 -18.88 0.35
C ASN A 273 25.85 -19.14 1.27
N GLY A 274 24.65 -19.33 0.71
CA GLY A 274 23.43 -19.66 1.46
C GLY A 274 22.87 -18.53 2.32
N LEU A 275 23.27 -17.29 2.07
CA LEU A 275 22.72 -16.10 2.74
C LEU A 275 21.31 -15.77 2.25
N ILE A 276 21.01 -16.16 0.99
CA ILE A 276 19.67 -16.12 0.41
C ILE A 276 19.15 -17.55 0.28
N ARG A 277 17.98 -17.81 0.86
CA ARG A 277 17.37 -19.15 0.86
C ARG A 277 15.90 -19.07 0.50
N ILE A 278 15.40 -20.08 -0.22
CA ILE A 278 13.98 -20.29 -0.45
C ILE A 278 13.54 -21.56 0.27
N ASN A 279 12.54 -21.46 1.14
CA ASN A 279 12.04 -22.56 1.94
C ASN A 279 13.17 -23.28 2.72
N ASN A 280 14.09 -22.50 3.29
CA ASN A 280 15.30 -22.94 4.01
C ASN A 280 16.32 -23.73 3.16
N LYS A 281 16.24 -23.64 1.83
CA LYS A 281 17.17 -24.30 0.91
C LYS A 281 17.91 -23.27 0.06
N ASN A 282 19.16 -23.57 -0.29
CA ASN A 282 19.89 -22.84 -1.32
C ASN A 282 19.27 -23.19 -2.67
N VAL A 283 19.16 -22.20 -3.54
CA VAL A 283 18.52 -22.30 -4.85
C VAL A 283 19.38 -21.59 -5.89
N ASP A 284 19.22 -21.93 -7.16
CA ASP A 284 19.93 -21.24 -8.24
C ASP A 284 19.39 -19.81 -8.47
N LYS A 285 20.21 -18.93 -9.05
CA LYS A 285 19.80 -17.55 -9.37
C LYS A 285 18.58 -17.48 -10.30
N ASN A 286 18.44 -18.46 -11.20
CA ASN A 286 17.33 -18.56 -12.14
C ASN A 286 16.07 -19.19 -11.53
N TYR A 287 16.06 -19.47 -10.22
CA TYR A 287 14.90 -20.05 -9.57
C TYR A 287 13.67 -19.14 -9.77
N ILE A 288 12.59 -19.72 -10.27
CA ILE A 288 11.34 -19.01 -10.51
C ILE A 288 10.48 -19.09 -9.25
N MET A 289 10.15 -17.93 -8.68
CA MET A 289 9.34 -17.85 -7.46
C MET A 289 7.90 -18.33 -7.68
N LYS A 290 7.43 -19.17 -6.75
CA LYS A 290 6.09 -19.78 -6.77
C LYS A 290 5.25 -19.27 -5.60
N ASN A 291 3.93 -19.45 -5.73
CA ASN A 291 3.01 -19.14 -4.65
C ASN A 291 3.29 -20.05 -3.43
N GLY A 292 3.44 -19.44 -2.25
CA GLY A 292 3.72 -20.13 -1.00
C GLY A 292 5.20 -20.25 -0.66
N ASP A 293 6.11 -19.90 -1.58
CA ASP A 293 7.54 -19.88 -1.27
C ASP A 293 7.85 -18.86 -0.17
N ARG A 294 8.82 -19.21 0.68
CA ARG A 294 9.33 -18.34 1.73
C ARG A 294 10.75 -17.93 1.38
N LEU A 295 10.94 -16.65 1.10
CA LEU A 295 12.24 -16.04 0.87
C LEU A 295 12.85 -15.62 2.22
N GLU A 296 14.08 -16.07 2.47
CA GLU A 296 14.91 -15.64 3.59
C GLU A 296 16.20 -15.00 3.08
N HIS A 297 16.62 -13.91 3.73
CA HIS A 297 17.85 -13.21 3.39
C HIS A 297 18.52 -12.70 4.67
N LEU A 298 19.69 -13.25 5.00
CA LEU A 298 20.52 -12.81 6.11
C LEU A 298 21.34 -11.58 5.69
N THR A 299 21.21 -10.49 6.43
CA THR A 299 21.87 -9.21 6.13
C THR A 299 22.52 -8.63 7.36
N HIS A 300 23.64 -7.92 7.19
CA HIS A 300 24.19 -7.04 8.21
C HIS A 300 23.58 -5.65 8.06
N ARG A 301 22.80 -5.23 9.06
CA ARG A 301 21.96 -4.03 8.97
C ARG A 301 22.59 -2.86 9.70
N HIS A 302 22.51 -1.72 9.03
CA HIS A 302 22.82 -0.40 9.55
C HIS A 302 21.54 0.44 9.52
N GLU A 303 21.12 0.93 10.67
CA GLU A 303 19.98 1.85 10.75
C GLU A 303 20.46 3.28 10.57
N VAL A 304 19.64 4.10 9.93
CA VAL A 304 19.93 5.53 9.83
C VAL A 304 19.76 6.16 11.22
N PRO A 305 20.68 7.04 11.66
CA PRO A 305 20.53 7.80 12.90
C PRO A 305 19.22 8.60 12.95
N VAL A 306 18.69 8.81 14.14
CA VAL A 306 17.51 9.66 14.40
C VAL A 306 17.82 10.65 15.51
N ILE A 307 17.04 11.73 15.63
CA ILE A 307 17.24 12.69 16.73
C ILE A 307 17.05 12.02 18.08
N HIS A 308 17.95 12.31 19.02
CA HIS A 308 17.78 11.93 20.42
C HIS A 308 16.92 13.00 21.11
N GLN A 309 15.61 12.80 21.05
CA GLN A 309 14.64 13.62 21.75
C GLN A 309 13.74 12.72 22.60
N ASP A 310 13.51 13.11 23.85
CA ASP A 310 12.57 12.41 24.73
C ASP A 310 11.14 12.47 24.19
N ILE A 311 10.41 11.37 24.38
CA ILE A 311 9.04 11.24 23.91
C ILE A 311 8.11 11.74 25.01
N SER A 312 7.47 12.87 24.76
CA SER A 312 6.45 13.39 25.68
C SER A 312 5.18 12.53 25.62
N ILE A 313 4.74 12.04 26.78
CA ILE A 313 3.51 11.28 26.92
C ILE A 313 2.39 12.25 27.29
N LEU A 314 1.46 12.49 26.36
CA LEU A 314 0.35 13.41 26.53
C LEU A 314 -0.82 12.78 27.29
N CYS A 315 -1.04 11.47 27.10
CA CYS A 315 -2.08 10.73 27.79
C CYS A 315 -1.69 9.26 27.91
N ASP A 316 -1.78 8.71 29.12
CA ASP A 316 -1.60 7.28 29.37
C ASP A 316 -2.76 6.72 30.20
N ASN A 317 -3.74 6.12 29.54
CA ASN A 317 -4.91 5.55 30.20
C ASN A 317 -5.08 4.06 29.89
N LYS A 318 -6.21 3.46 30.29
CA LYS A 318 -6.45 2.02 30.10
C LYS A 318 -6.52 1.62 28.62
N ASP A 319 -7.01 2.50 27.76
CA ASP A 319 -7.30 2.22 26.36
C ASP A 319 -6.24 2.78 25.40
N TYR A 320 -5.75 3.99 25.68
CA TYR A 320 -4.91 4.80 24.81
C TYR A 320 -3.57 5.15 25.47
N LEU A 321 -2.54 5.19 24.63
CA LEU A 321 -1.28 5.88 24.88
C LEU A 321 -1.13 6.93 23.79
N VAL A 322 -1.08 8.20 24.16
CA VAL A 322 -0.92 9.33 23.26
C VAL A 322 0.41 9.99 23.55
N ILE A 323 1.20 10.17 22.51
CA ILE A 323 2.52 10.80 22.60
C ILE A 323 2.59 12.02 21.69
N ASP A 324 3.46 12.96 22.01
CA ASP A 324 3.99 13.91 21.05
C ASP A 324 5.23 13.28 20.39
N LYS A 325 5.07 12.88 19.13
CA LYS A 325 6.09 12.18 18.37
C LYS A 325 7.15 13.19 17.91
N PRO A 326 8.44 12.99 18.27
CA PRO A 326 9.52 13.81 17.75
C PRO A 326 9.69 13.64 16.23
N CYS A 327 10.29 14.63 15.58
CA CYS A 327 10.64 14.56 14.16
C CYS A 327 11.67 13.44 13.89
N SER A 328 11.92 13.09 12.63
CA SER A 328 12.91 12.08 12.17
C SER A 328 12.66 10.61 12.50
N ILE A 329 11.82 10.27 13.49
CA ILE A 329 11.61 8.88 13.93
C ILE A 329 10.41 8.24 13.21
N PRO A 330 10.54 7.12 12.50
CA PRO A 330 9.38 6.38 11.97
C PRO A 330 8.52 5.76 13.07
N VAL A 331 7.22 5.63 12.82
CA VAL A 331 6.28 5.05 13.79
C VAL A 331 6.53 3.56 14.04
N HIS A 332 6.71 2.77 12.97
CA HIS A 332 6.87 1.31 13.03
C HIS A 332 8.06 0.87 12.15
N PRO A 333 8.61 -0.34 12.37
CA PRO A 333 9.70 -0.88 11.55
C PRO A 333 9.39 -0.81 10.05
N CYS A 334 10.23 -0.08 9.31
CA CYS A 334 10.08 0.14 7.89
C CYS A 334 11.42 0.52 7.26
N GLY A 335 11.66 0.09 6.01
CA GLY A 335 12.91 0.39 5.32
C GLY A 335 14.14 0.06 6.17
N LYS A 336 15.02 1.04 6.38
CA LYS A 336 16.23 0.95 7.21
C LYS A 336 16.00 0.99 8.73
N TYR A 337 14.77 1.16 9.21
CA TYR A 337 14.47 1.38 10.63
C TYR A 337 13.80 0.19 11.27
N ARG A 338 14.29 -0.23 12.42
CA ARG A 338 13.67 -1.25 13.28
C ARG A 338 13.76 -0.82 14.75
N TYR A 339 14.96 -0.62 15.28
CA TYR A 339 15.19 -0.16 16.64
C TYR A 339 15.06 1.36 16.76
N ASN A 340 15.39 2.12 15.72
CA ASN A 340 15.12 3.56 15.61
C ASN A 340 13.68 3.80 15.13
N THR A 341 12.69 3.30 15.88
CA THR A 341 11.26 3.55 15.64
C THR A 341 10.54 3.84 16.94
N ILE A 342 9.43 4.58 16.89
CA ILE A 342 8.63 4.93 18.07
C ILE A 342 8.21 3.69 18.84
N LEU A 343 7.71 2.66 18.17
CA LEU A 343 7.30 1.43 18.84
C LEU A 343 8.47 0.72 19.54
N ALA A 344 9.68 0.76 18.96
CA ALA A 344 10.86 0.13 19.56
C ALA A 344 11.41 0.95 20.74
N ILE A 345 11.47 2.28 20.62
CA ILE A 345 11.86 3.19 21.69
C ILE A 345 10.90 3.06 22.87
N LEU A 346 9.59 3.11 22.62
CA LEU A 346 8.59 2.94 23.68
C LEU A 346 8.68 1.56 24.34
N ALA A 347 9.00 0.51 23.58
CA ALA A 347 9.16 -0.84 24.13
C ALA A 347 10.42 -0.96 24.99
N TYR A 348 11.60 -0.55 24.48
CA TYR A 348 12.88 -0.69 25.17
C TYR A 348 13.04 0.28 26.33
N ASP A 349 12.77 1.57 26.06
CA ASP A 349 13.17 2.68 26.92
C ASP A 349 12.05 3.04 27.90
N TYR A 350 10.78 2.92 27.47
CA TYR A 350 9.60 3.26 28.29
C TYR A 350 8.80 2.02 28.75
N ASN A 351 9.22 0.81 28.38
CA ASN A 351 8.60 -0.46 28.75
C ASN A 351 7.14 -0.67 28.30
N TYR A 352 6.67 0.08 27.28
CA TYR A 352 5.37 -0.13 26.67
C TYR A 352 5.41 -1.20 25.59
N ASN A 353 4.80 -2.35 25.85
CA ASN A 353 4.77 -3.47 24.93
C ASN A 353 3.39 -3.64 24.26
N ASN A 354 3.35 -4.29 23.10
CA ASN A 354 2.10 -4.68 22.40
C ASN A 354 1.18 -3.50 21.99
N LEU A 355 1.72 -2.29 21.88
CA LEU A 355 0.99 -1.10 21.42
C LEU A 355 0.52 -1.25 19.97
N ARG A 356 -0.64 -0.67 19.66
CA ARG A 356 -1.22 -0.68 18.31
C ARG A 356 -1.51 0.72 17.81
N THR A 357 -0.86 1.09 16.72
CA THR A 357 -1.07 2.35 16.03
C THR A 357 -2.44 2.37 15.38
N ILE A 358 -3.27 3.37 15.71
CA ILE A 358 -4.56 3.58 15.02
C ILE A 358 -4.42 4.49 13.79
N HIS A 359 -3.36 5.29 13.75
CA HIS A 359 -2.92 6.03 12.56
C HIS A 359 -1.39 6.07 12.53
N ARG A 360 -0.82 6.60 11.45
CA ARG A 360 0.62 6.83 11.32
C ARG A 360 0.89 8.29 10.95
N LEU A 361 1.98 8.82 11.47
CA LEU A 361 2.62 10.03 10.96
C LEU A 361 3.83 9.61 10.12
N ASP A 362 4.21 10.44 9.16
CA ASP A 362 5.43 10.21 8.38
C ASP A 362 6.66 10.37 9.27
N ARG A 363 7.81 9.84 8.81
CA ARG A 363 9.07 9.86 9.57
C ARG A 363 9.40 11.28 10.07
N MET A 364 9.34 12.26 9.16
CA MET A 364 9.69 13.66 9.43
C MET A 364 8.51 14.50 9.92
N THR A 365 7.32 13.93 10.08
CA THR A 365 6.19 14.67 10.67
C THR A 365 6.23 14.50 12.18
N SER A 366 6.22 15.61 12.92
CA SER A 366 6.14 15.61 14.39
C SER A 366 4.69 15.75 14.86
N GLY A 367 4.44 15.60 16.17
CA GLY A 367 3.12 15.84 16.76
C GLY A 367 2.39 14.59 17.23
N ILE A 368 1.09 14.75 17.47
CA ILE A 368 0.28 13.75 18.15
C ILE A 368 0.25 12.41 17.42
N LEU A 369 0.66 11.36 18.11
CA LEU A 369 0.48 9.97 17.70
C LEU A 369 -0.31 9.20 18.76
N ILE A 370 -1.45 8.65 18.34
CA ILE A 370 -2.31 7.86 19.21
C ILE A 370 -2.08 6.37 18.96
N MET A 371 -1.84 5.64 20.04
CA MET A 371 -1.76 4.20 20.08
C MET A 371 -2.79 3.64 21.05
N THR A 372 -3.20 2.40 20.82
CA THR A 372 -4.09 1.67 21.71
C THR A 372 -3.34 0.55 22.40
N LYS A 373 -3.64 0.33 23.68
CA LYS A 373 -3.10 -0.78 24.46
C LYS A 373 -3.84 -2.09 24.19
N SER A 374 -5.08 -2.01 23.71
CA SER A 374 -5.93 -3.18 23.47
C SER A 374 -6.21 -3.42 21.99
N ALA A 375 -6.12 -4.70 21.61
CA ALA A 375 -6.52 -5.23 20.32
C ALA A 375 -7.96 -4.92 19.90
N GLN A 376 -8.85 -4.89 20.89
CA GLN A 376 -10.28 -4.70 20.68
C GLN A 376 -10.56 -3.22 20.41
N LYS A 377 -9.94 -2.33 21.20
CA LYS A 377 -10.04 -0.87 21.03
C LYS A 377 -9.49 -0.42 19.68
N ALA A 378 -8.34 -0.94 19.26
CA ALA A 378 -7.79 -0.66 17.92
C ALA A 378 -8.80 -0.92 16.79
N ARG A 379 -9.54 -2.04 16.86
CA ARG A 379 -10.55 -2.41 15.85
C ARG A 379 -11.81 -1.56 15.95
N ALA A 380 -12.21 -1.18 17.17
CA ALA A 380 -13.35 -0.30 17.39
C ALA A 380 -13.08 1.07 16.77
N VAL A 381 -11.87 1.61 16.96
CA VAL A 381 -11.46 2.89 16.36
C VAL A 381 -11.40 2.82 14.84
N ASP A 382 -10.76 1.78 14.25
CA ASP A 382 -10.71 1.61 12.78
C ASP A 382 -12.11 1.42 12.16
N PHE A 383 -13.04 0.77 12.87
CA PHE A 383 -14.43 0.66 12.43
C PHE A 383 -15.15 2.02 12.46
N ASN A 384 -14.93 2.82 13.50
CA ASN A 384 -15.54 4.14 13.66
C ASN A 384 -14.97 5.17 12.67
N ASP A 385 -13.66 5.14 12.42
CA ASP A 385 -12.97 6.01 11.43
C ASP A 385 -13.56 5.83 10.02
N ARG A 386 -13.88 4.58 9.64
CA ARG A 386 -14.48 4.27 8.33
C ARG A 386 -15.97 4.63 8.21
N SER A 387 -16.65 4.83 9.33
CA SER A 387 -18.12 4.97 9.37
C SER A 387 -18.60 6.37 9.79
N SER A 388 -17.74 7.24 10.29
CA SER A 388 -18.15 8.55 10.81
C SER A 388 -17.22 9.69 10.35
N SER A 389 -17.79 10.86 10.07
CA SER A 389 -17.07 12.12 9.81
C SER A 389 -16.53 12.79 11.10
N SER A 390 -16.40 12.02 12.19
CA SER A 390 -16.19 12.55 13.55
C SER A 390 -14.72 12.80 13.90
N ILE A 391 -13.78 12.23 13.13
CA ILE A 391 -12.36 12.42 13.35
C ILE A 391 -11.90 13.73 12.74
N GLU A 392 -11.34 14.60 13.58
CA GLU A 392 -10.74 15.87 13.16
C GLU A 392 -9.24 15.87 13.46
N LYS A 393 -8.47 16.38 12.50
CA LYS A 393 -7.01 16.42 12.55
C LYS A 393 -6.58 17.82 12.16
N LEU A 394 -5.80 18.47 13.01
CA LEU A 394 -5.21 19.78 12.72
C LEU A 394 -3.69 19.67 12.73
N TYR A 395 -3.08 20.32 11.75
CA TYR A 395 -1.63 20.39 11.60
C TYR A 395 -1.20 21.84 11.45
N LEU A 396 -0.03 22.16 12.00
CA LEU A 396 0.69 23.39 11.71
C LEU A 396 1.78 23.08 10.69
N CYS A 397 1.98 23.98 9.72
CA CYS A 397 3.14 23.94 8.84
C CYS A 397 3.69 25.33 8.55
N ARG A 398 5.00 25.41 8.29
CA ARG A 398 5.63 26.62 7.76
C ARG A 398 5.93 26.42 6.28
N VAL A 399 5.40 27.30 5.44
CA VAL A 399 5.46 27.21 3.98
C VAL A 399 6.23 28.38 3.38
N ARG A 400 6.86 28.19 2.21
CA ARG A 400 7.48 29.31 1.48
C ARG A 400 6.43 30.25 0.92
N GLY A 401 6.75 31.53 0.87
CA GLY A 401 5.92 32.59 0.31
C GLY A 401 4.88 33.14 1.28
N ILE A 402 4.16 34.14 0.82
CA ILE A 402 3.08 34.81 1.55
C ILE A 402 1.78 34.08 1.24
N PHE A 403 1.34 33.20 2.14
CA PHE A 403 0.07 32.49 2.01
C PHE A 403 -1.10 33.51 2.10
N PRO A 404 -2.24 33.30 1.43
CA PRO A 404 -3.37 34.24 1.51
C PRO A 404 -3.98 34.37 2.91
N TYR A 405 -4.25 35.61 3.39
CA TYR A 405 -4.60 35.90 4.80
C TYR A 405 -6.04 35.59 5.21
N GLU A 406 -7.01 35.75 4.31
CA GLU A 406 -8.43 35.81 4.68
C GLU A 406 -9.30 34.73 4.04
N LYS A 407 -8.69 33.84 3.24
CA LYS A 407 -9.42 32.77 2.55
C LYS A 407 -9.04 31.42 3.14
N ILE A 408 -10.05 30.66 3.57
CA ILE A 408 -9.88 29.22 3.74
C ILE A 408 -9.75 28.63 2.34
N ILE A 409 -8.56 28.11 2.03
CA ILE A 409 -8.30 27.48 0.74
C ILE A 409 -8.62 26.00 0.86
N CYS A 410 -9.59 25.55 0.06
CA CYS A 410 -9.93 24.14 -0.05
C CYS A 410 -9.27 23.55 -1.29
N VAL A 411 -8.39 22.57 -1.11
CA VAL A 411 -7.83 21.78 -2.20
C VAL A 411 -8.55 20.45 -2.26
N ASN A 412 -9.35 20.24 -3.31
CA ASN A 412 -9.93 18.94 -3.66
C ASN A 412 -9.24 18.38 -4.91
N LYS A 413 -8.12 17.69 -4.70
CA LYS A 413 -7.35 17.07 -5.79
C LYS A 413 -6.90 15.68 -5.37
N PRO A 414 -7.12 14.65 -6.22
CA PRO A 414 -6.72 13.29 -5.92
C PRO A 414 -5.19 13.15 -5.89
N LEU A 415 -4.72 12.12 -5.18
CA LEU A 415 -3.29 11.80 -5.07
C LEU A 415 -3.02 10.38 -5.58
N GLU A 416 -1.93 10.25 -6.33
CA GLU A 416 -1.38 8.98 -6.77
C GLU A 416 0.06 8.80 -6.28
N THR A 417 0.44 7.56 -5.99
CA THR A 417 1.80 7.21 -5.59
C THR A 417 2.59 6.81 -6.83
N ILE A 418 3.62 7.59 -7.18
CA ILE A 418 4.49 7.31 -8.33
C ILE A 418 5.67 6.41 -7.95
N SER A 419 6.12 6.44 -6.69
CA SER A 419 7.14 5.51 -6.19
C SER A 419 6.85 5.08 -4.76
N PHE A 420 6.47 3.81 -4.58
CA PHE A 420 6.31 3.22 -3.25
C PHE A 420 7.65 3.09 -2.50
N GLN A 421 8.75 2.96 -3.23
CA GLN A 421 10.10 2.82 -2.65
C GLN A 421 10.56 4.13 -2.01
N LEU A 422 10.31 5.27 -2.67
CA LEU A 422 10.64 6.61 -2.16
C LEU A 422 9.52 7.23 -1.31
N GLY A 423 8.32 6.64 -1.34
CA GLY A 423 7.12 7.27 -0.77
C GLY A 423 6.69 8.51 -1.54
N LEU A 424 6.96 8.59 -2.85
CA LEU A 424 6.71 9.78 -3.65
C LEU A 424 5.28 9.75 -4.21
N CYS A 425 4.53 10.83 -3.94
CA CYS A 425 3.18 11.07 -4.43
C CYS A 425 3.13 12.31 -5.30
N LYS A 426 2.16 12.38 -6.22
CA LYS A 426 1.81 13.60 -6.95
C LYS A 426 0.29 13.73 -7.08
N ILE A 427 -0.16 14.88 -7.59
CA ILE A 427 -1.57 15.04 -7.98
C ILE A 427 -1.89 14.10 -9.14
N GLY A 428 -2.89 13.24 -8.95
CA GLY A 428 -3.30 12.22 -9.93
C GLY A 428 -4.18 11.12 -9.32
N GLY A 429 -4.72 10.25 -10.16
CA GLY A 429 -5.60 9.14 -9.77
C GLY A 429 -7.07 9.51 -9.52
N ASP A 430 -7.88 8.51 -9.16
CA ASP A 430 -9.35 8.65 -9.16
C ASP A 430 -9.94 8.99 -7.78
N LYS A 431 -9.19 8.77 -6.70
CA LYS A 431 -9.73 8.90 -5.35
C LYS A 431 -9.56 10.31 -4.82
N GLU A 432 -10.66 11.05 -4.75
CA GLU A 432 -10.68 12.40 -4.19
C GLU A 432 -10.10 12.43 -2.76
N CYS A 433 -9.38 13.51 -2.48
CA CYS A 433 -8.91 13.87 -1.15
C CYS A 433 -8.93 15.39 -0.98
N LYS A 434 -9.38 15.82 0.20
CA LYS A 434 -9.65 17.22 0.51
C LYS A 434 -8.82 17.70 1.69
N THR A 435 -8.23 18.88 1.57
CA THR A 435 -7.51 19.56 2.66
C THR A 435 -7.93 21.03 2.70
N LEU A 436 -8.22 21.53 3.89
CA LEU A 436 -8.47 22.94 4.14
C LEU A 436 -7.20 23.59 4.69
N PHE A 437 -6.87 24.78 4.21
CA PHE A 437 -5.72 25.57 4.63
C PHE A 437 -6.16 26.96 5.06
N GLN A 438 -5.57 27.46 6.14
CA GLN A 438 -5.80 28.81 6.63
C GLN A 438 -4.48 29.38 7.15
N ARG A 439 -4.11 30.59 6.70
CA ARG A 439 -2.94 31.28 7.26
C ARG A 439 -3.21 31.68 8.72
N ILE A 440 -2.22 31.46 9.58
CA ILE A 440 -2.21 31.98 10.95
C ILE A 440 -1.42 33.29 10.97
N THR A 441 -0.18 33.25 10.52
CA THR A 441 0.75 34.39 10.49
C THR A 441 1.77 34.22 9.37
N TYR A 442 2.65 35.20 9.17
CA TYR A 442 3.82 35.12 8.29
C TYR A 442 4.99 35.84 8.96
N ASP A 443 6.22 35.40 8.67
CA ASP A 443 7.40 36.06 9.22
C ASP A 443 7.71 37.31 8.41
N GLU A 444 7.52 38.48 9.03
CA GLU A 444 8.11 39.71 8.54
C GLU A 444 9.46 39.94 9.22
N LEU A 445 10.55 39.73 8.49
CA LEU A 445 11.80 40.45 8.76
C LEU A 445 11.80 41.85 8.10
N LEU A 446 10.64 42.41 7.79
CA LEU A 446 10.46 43.76 7.24
C LEU A 446 9.11 44.38 7.67
N ILE A 447 8.83 44.40 8.97
CA ILE A 447 7.91 45.38 9.58
C ILE A 447 8.58 46.75 9.49
N MET A 448 8.62 47.34 8.30
CA MET A 448 8.91 48.77 8.12
C MET A 448 7.84 49.46 7.27
N LYS A 449 6.63 48.89 7.16
CA LYS A 449 5.51 49.54 6.47
C LYS A 449 4.30 49.90 7.32
N ASP A 450 4.08 49.24 8.46
CA ASP A 450 3.05 49.70 9.41
C ASP A 450 3.44 50.99 10.17
N LYS A 451 4.61 51.58 9.87
CA LYS A 451 5.02 52.93 10.32
C LYS A 451 4.86 54.04 9.27
N PHE A 452 4.49 53.75 8.02
CA PHE A 452 4.21 54.79 7.03
C PHE A 452 2.71 55.02 6.89
N ILE A 453 2.14 55.67 7.91
CA ILE A 453 1.00 56.56 7.70
C ILE A 453 1.58 57.80 7.04
N PHE A 454 1.43 58.01 5.74
CA PHE A 454 1.66 59.35 5.18
C PHE A 454 0.76 59.70 3.99
N ASP A 455 0.39 60.98 4.01
CA ASP A 455 -0.53 61.69 3.15
C ASP A 455 -0.21 61.63 1.65
N ASN A 456 -1.29 61.76 0.88
CA ASN A 456 -1.32 61.80 -0.58
C ASN A 456 -0.40 62.89 -1.16
N SER A 457 0.73 62.49 -1.74
CA SER A 457 1.46 63.27 -2.73
C SER A 457 1.98 62.36 -3.86
N SER A 458 1.78 62.80 -5.10
CA SER A 458 1.89 62.00 -6.34
C SER A 458 3.32 61.57 -6.70
N ASP A 459 4.35 62.22 -6.14
CA ASP A 459 5.75 61.96 -6.49
C ASP A 459 6.38 60.80 -5.71
N GLN A 460 5.69 60.25 -4.71
CA GLN A 460 6.20 59.13 -3.89
C GLN A 460 5.78 57.75 -4.41
N VAL A 461 4.78 57.66 -5.30
CA VAL A 461 4.23 56.39 -5.79
C VAL A 461 5.25 55.62 -6.64
N GLU A 462 6.02 56.30 -7.48
CA GLU A 462 7.03 55.67 -8.34
C GLU A 462 8.22 55.09 -7.56
N LEU A 463 8.65 55.78 -6.49
CA LEU A 463 9.71 55.30 -5.60
C LEU A 463 9.22 54.13 -4.73
N ILE A 464 7.94 54.14 -4.34
CA ILE A 464 7.27 53.05 -3.62
C ILE A 464 7.16 51.82 -4.52
N ASP A 465 6.78 51.97 -5.79
CA ASP A 465 6.68 50.85 -6.74
C ASP A 465 8.05 50.27 -7.11
N GLN A 466 9.09 51.10 -7.27
CA GLN A 466 10.46 50.62 -7.45
C GLN A 466 11.00 49.91 -6.20
N THR A 467 10.65 50.39 -5.01
CA THR A 467 11.05 49.77 -3.73
C THR A 467 10.28 48.47 -3.50
N ILE A 468 8.98 48.43 -3.78
CA ILE A 468 8.14 47.22 -3.73
C ILE A 468 8.66 46.17 -4.72
N ASN A 469 8.97 46.53 -5.96
CA ASN A 469 9.51 45.59 -6.94
C ASN A 469 10.91 45.07 -6.56
N LYS A 470 11.76 45.92 -5.99
CA LYS A 470 13.06 45.52 -5.41
C LYS A 470 12.93 44.60 -4.19
N TYR A 471 11.86 44.73 -3.39
CA TYR A 471 11.55 43.83 -2.27
C TYR A 471 10.75 42.58 -2.67
N LEU A 472 10.00 42.62 -3.77
CA LEU A 472 9.36 41.45 -4.39
C LEU A 472 10.42 40.51 -4.99
N ASP A 473 11.55 41.03 -5.47
CA ASP A 473 12.72 40.22 -5.79
C ASP A 473 13.35 39.57 -4.53
N GLN A 474 13.15 40.15 -3.34
CA GLN A 474 13.56 39.58 -2.03
C GLN A 474 12.48 38.66 -1.40
N SER A 475 11.30 38.53 -2.02
CA SER A 475 10.18 37.69 -1.54
C SER A 475 10.47 36.18 -1.49
N SER A 476 11.60 35.75 -2.05
CA SER A 476 12.05 34.35 -2.04
C SER A 476 12.31 33.79 -0.63
N THR A 477 12.48 34.65 0.37
CA THR A 477 12.74 34.27 1.78
C THR A 477 11.51 34.33 2.69
N ALA A 478 10.40 34.92 2.24
CA ALA A 478 9.19 35.01 3.04
C ALA A 478 8.64 33.61 3.37
N THR A 479 8.12 33.45 4.58
CA THR A 479 7.44 32.21 4.98
C THR A 479 6.15 32.49 5.74
N SER A 480 5.19 31.58 5.63
CA SER A 480 3.90 31.69 6.30
C SER A 480 3.65 30.49 7.20
N LEU A 481 3.05 30.72 8.37
CA LEU A 481 2.51 29.68 9.23
C LEU A 481 1.07 29.38 8.81
N VAL A 482 0.78 28.13 8.49
CA VAL A 482 -0.52 27.69 7.96
C VAL A 482 -1.09 26.57 8.83
N LEU A 483 -2.37 26.71 9.17
CA LEU A 483 -3.19 25.67 9.77
C LEU A 483 -3.77 24.79 8.65
N CYS A 484 -3.55 23.48 8.76
CA CYS A 484 -4.01 22.49 7.80
C CYS A 484 -5.02 21.54 8.46
N ARG A 485 -6.18 21.35 7.83
CA ARG A 485 -7.20 20.39 8.23
C ARG A 485 -7.49 19.41 7.08
N PRO A 486 -6.80 18.25 7.04
CA PRO A 486 -7.10 17.21 6.07
C PRO A 486 -8.42 16.49 6.42
N LEU A 487 -9.32 16.40 5.44
CA LEU A 487 -10.59 15.68 5.56
C LEU A 487 -10.48 14.21 5.09
N SER A 488 -9.28 13.79 4.69
CA SER A 488 -8.93 12.43 4.29
C SER A 488 -7.51 12.07 4.75
N GLY A 489 -7.14 10.80 4.70
CA GLY A 489 -5.85 10.31 5.20
C GLY A 489 -4.96 9.69 4.11
N ARG A 490 -4.60 10.43 3.06
CA ARG A 490 -3.66 9.94 2.01
C ARG A 490 -2.20 10.19 2.42
N MET A 491 -1.29 9.36 1.90
CA MET A 491 0.15 9.53 2.11
C MET A 491 0.61 10.88 1.54
N HIS A 492 1.32 11.68 2.36
CA HIS A 492 1.85 12.99 1.99
C HIS A 492 0.81 14.03 1.54
N GLN A 493 -0.48 13.86 1.88
CA GLN A 493 -1.57 14.70 1.38
C GLN A 493 -1.33 16.21 1.57
N ILE A 494 -1.01 16.63 2.80
CA ILE A 494 -0.75 18.06 3.12
C ILE A 494 0.42 18.58 2.28
N ARG A 495 1.51 17.81 2.19
CA ARG A 495 2.75 18.20 1.52
C ARG A 495 2.52 18.43 0.01
N VAL A 496 1.86 17.49 -0.66
CA VAL A 496 1.56 17.57 -2.10
C VAL A 496 0.53 18.66 -2.39
N HIS A 497 -0.50 18.83 -1.55
CA HIS A 497 -1.49 19.90 -1.74
C HIS A 497 -0.87 21.30 -1.57
N LEU A 498 0.06 21.48 -0.63
CA LEU A 498 0.81 22.71 -0.45
C LEU A 498 1.75 23.00 -1.63
N GLN A 499 2.44 21.99 -2.14
CA GLN A 499 3.22 22.09 -3.37
C GLN A 499 2.33 22.48 -4.57
N TYR A 500 1.17 21.83 -4.72
CA TYR A 500 0.21 22.13 -5.78
C TYR A 500 -0.27 23.59 -5.74
N LEU A 501 -0.45 24.17 -4.55
CA LEU A 501 -0.80 25.58 -4.39
C LEU A 501 0.37 26.53 -4.72
N GLY A 502 1.61 26.03 -4.78
CA GLY A 502 2.83 26.82 -4.96
C GLY A 502 3.47 27.28 -3.64
N PHE A 503 3.01 26.75 -2.50
CA PHE A 503 3.50 27.08 -1.16
C PHE A 503 4.05 25.81 -0.47
N PRO A 504 5.10 25.15 -1.01
CA PRO A 504 5.64 23.95 -0.39
C PRO A 504 6.19 24.26 1.01
N ILE A 505 6.23 23.24 1.88
CA ILE A 505 6.82 23.35 3.22
C ILE A 505 8.32 23.68 3.09
N VAL A 506 8.79 24.65 3.88
CA VAL A 506 10.11 25.30 3.70
C VAL A 506 11.27 24.31 3.61
N ASN A 507 11.30 23.32 4.50
CA ASN A 507 12.36 22.31 4.60
C ASN A 507 11.87 20.91 4.19
N ASP A 508 10.91 20.82 3.28
CA ASP A 508 10.47 19.53 2.75
C ASP A 508 11.46 18.97 1.73
N PRO A 509 12.15 17.84 2.02
CA PRO A 509 13.21 17.33 1.13
C PRO A 509 12.68 16.69 -0.15
N LEU A 510 11.37 16.42 -0.24
CA LEU A 510 10.76 15.79 -1.42
C LEU A 510 9.96 16.77 -2.27
N TYR A 511 9.26 17.71 -1.66
CA TYR A 511 8.29 18.55 -2.38
C TYR A 511 8.71 20.00 -2.51
N ASN A 512 9.80 20.40 -1.86
CA ASN A 512 10.44 21.69 -2.07
C ASN A 512 11.78 21.48 -2.81
N ALA A 513 11.71 21.00 -4.05
CA ALA A 513 12.87 20.63 -4.86
C ALA A 513 12.69 21.14 -6.31
N PRO A 514 12.85 22.45 -6.56
CA PRO A 514 12.65 23.03 -7.89
C PRO A 514 13.65 22.50 -8.93
N ASP A 515 14.82 22.03 -8.49
CA ASP A 515 15.80 21.34 -9.33
C ASP A 515 15.29 19.98 -9.87
N ILE A 516 14.29 19.38 -9.21
CA ILE A 516 13.71 18.08 -9.60
C ILE A 516 12.33 18.24 -10.22
N TRP A 517 11.49 19.11 -9.67
CA TRP A 517 10.11 19.30 -10.13
C TRP A 517 9.96 20.36 -11.22
N GLY A 518 11.03 21.10 -11.52
CA GLY A 518 11.06 22.22 -12.45
C GLY A 518 10.87 23.59 -11.77
N PRO A 519 10.99 24.71 -12.51
CA PRO A 519 10.91 26.07 -11.98
C PRO A 519 9.62 26.39 -11.21
N SER A 520 8.49 25.80 -11.62
CA SER A 520 7.20 25.94 -10.92
C SER A 520 7.10 25.07 -9.66
N ASN A 521 8.09 24.20 -9.41
CA ASN A 521 8.17 23.28 -8.29
C ASN A 521 6.89 22.42 -8.10
N GLY A 522 6.21 22.06 -9.19
CA GLY A 522 4.98 21.26 -9.17
C GLY A 522 3.69 22.06 -8.92
N GLN A 523 3.74 23.40 -8.93
CA GLN A 523 2.56 24.24 -8.79
C GLN A 523 1.53 23.91 -9.88
N TYR A 524 0.25 23.84 -9.49
CA TYR A 524 -0.87 23.44 -10.34
C TYR A 524 -0.68 22.10 -11.06
N ALA A 525 0.15 21.20 -10.51
CA ALA A 525 0.53 19.93 -11.10
C ALA A 525 1.33 20.05 -12.41
N ASN A 526 2.05 21.17 -12.58
CA ASN A 526 3.01 21.34 -13.66
C ASN A 526 4.33 20.64 -13.31
N TYR A 527 4.45 19.38 -13.72
CA TYR A 527 5.67 18.58 -13.58
C TYR A 527 6.33 18.49 -14.96
N GLU A 528 7.40 19.26 -15.20
CA GLU A 528 8.05 19.38 -16.52
C GLU A 528 8.73 18.09 -17.02
N HIS A 529 8.77 17.05 -16.18
CA HIS A 529 9.48 15.81 -16.40
C HIS A 529 8.57 14.57 -16.24
N SER A 530 8.93 13.47 -16.91
CA SER A 530 8.24 12.20 -16.74
C SER A 530 8.44 11.63 -15.33
N ASN A 531 7.54 10.74 -14.91
CA ASN A 531 7.63 10.08 -13.60
C ASN A 531 8.96 9.35 -13.42
N GLU A 532 9.41 8.64 -14.45
CA GLU A 532 10.66 7.88 -14.45
C GLU A 532 11.86 8.80 -14.25
N HIS A 533 11.84 9.97 -14.90
CA HIS A 533 12.91 10.96 -14.78
C HIS A 533 12.96 11.57 -13.37
N VAL A 534 11.82 12.01 -12.84
CA VAL A 534 11.72 12.53 -11.46
C VAL A 534 12.18 11.49 -10.44
N ILE A 535 11.75 10.25 -10.58
CA ILE A 535 12.17 9.14 -9.70
C ILE A 535 13.68 8.93 -9.81
N GLY A 536 14.24 8.95 -11.02
CA GLY A 536 15.69 8.85 -11.26
C GLY A 536 16.47 9.97 -10.58
N LEU A 537 16.02 11.22 -10.69
CA LEU A 537 16.64 12.37 -10.02
C LEU A 537 16.62 12.24 -8.50
N PHE A 538 15.50 11.83 -7.90
CA PHE A 538 15.44 11.59 -6.46
C PHE A 538 16.35 10.43 -6.02
N ILE A 539 16.41 9.34 -6.80
CA ILE A 539 17.32 8.22 -6.51
C ILE A 539 18.76 8.69 -6.56
N ASN A 540 19.14 9.51 -7.54
CA ASN A 540 20.49 10.06 -7.67
C ASN A 540 20.80 11.04 -6.53
N ARG A 541 19.90 11.97 -6.20
CA ARG A 541 20.06 12.92 -5.08
C ARG A 541 20.19 12.21 -3.73
N HIS A 542 19.49 11.09 -3.55
CA HIS A 542 19.54 10.25 -2.35
C HIS A 542 20.40 8.97 -2.53
N SER A 543 21.30 8.96 -3.52
CA SER A 543 22.27 7.88 -3.71
C SER A 543 23.22 7.87 -2.52
N CYS A 544 23.71 6.70 -2.09
CA CYS A 544 24.67 6.67 -1.00
C CYS A 544 26.00 7.35 -1.36
N GLU A 545 26.30 7.51 -2.66
CA GLU A 545 27.52 8.20 -3.13
C GLU A 545 27.52 9.69 -2.81
N ASN A 546 26.36 10.37 -2.90
CA ASN A 546 26.23 11.77 -2.49
C ASN A 546 26.31 11.99 -0.96
N TRP A 547 26.40 10.90 -0.20
CA TRP A 547 26.58 10.91 1.25
C TRP A 547 27.94 10.33 1.66
N LEU A 548 28.84 10.01 0.71
CA LEU A 548 30.22 9.66 1.04
C LEU A 548 30.95 10.93 1.45
N MET A 549 31.73 10.86 2.53
CA MET A 549 32.64 11.96 2.86
C MET A 549 33.73 12.04 1.79
N ASN A 550 33.82 13.19 1.10
CA ASN A 550 35.00 13.52 0.30
C ASN A 550 36.01 14.17 1.24
N GLU A 551 37.18 13.55 1.45
CA GLU A 551 38.29 14.08 2.28
C GLU A 551 38.81 15.47 1.84
N ILE A 552 38.29 16.03 0.74
CA ILE A 552 38.72 17.29 0.14
C ILE A 552 37.92 18.49 0.68
N GLU A 553 36.66 18.32 1.10
CA GLU A 553 35.80 19.46 1.49
C GLU A 553 36.12 20.03 2.89
N ASP A 554 36.74 19.24 3.78
CA ASP A 554 37.14 19.73 5.11
C ASP A 554 38.39 20.64 5.06
N ASN A 555 39.22 20.54 4.00
CA ASN A 555 40.39 21.40 3.84
C ASN A 555 40.03 22.79 3.27
N GLU A 556 39.01 22.90 2.41
CA GLU A 556 38.58 24.21 1.88
C GLU A 556 37.81 25.05 2.91
N MET A 557 37.09 24.42 3.83
CA MET A 557 36.38 25.12 4.91
C MET A 557 37.33 25.64 6.02
N MET A 558 38.52 25.06 6.14
CA MET A 558 39.56 25.52 7.09
C MET A 558 40.51 26.57 6.47
N LEU A 559 40.69 26.59 5.14
CA LEU A 559 41.53 27.58 4.45
C LEU A 559 40.80 28.87 4.03
N SER A 560 39.46 28.89 4.11
CA SER A 560 38.65 30.07 3.77
C SER A 560 38.62 31.15 4.86
N ASN A 561 39.17 30.89 6.06
CA ASN A 561 39.28 31.89 7.14
C ASN A 561 40.58 32.71 7.14
N GLN A 562 41.41 32.66 6.08
CA GLN A 562 42.65 33.44 6.00
C GLN A 562 42.87 34.25 4.72
N ASN A 563 41.99 34.18 3.72
CA ASN A 563 42.16 34.95 2.47
C ASN A 563 40.88 35.70 2.08
N GLU A 564 40.37 36.55 2.98
CA GLU A 564 39.56 37.70 2.60
C GLU A 564 40.47 38.90 2.36
N GLU A 565 41.27 38.87 1.30
CA GLU A 565 41.76 40.08 0.63
C GLU A 565 42.44 39.70 -0.70
N MET A 566 42.08 40.41 -1.77
CA MET A 566 42.59 40.31 -3.15
C MET A 566 42.07 39.17 -4.03
N ASN A 567 40.97 39.39 -4.75
CA ASN A 567 41.02 40.01 -6.09
C ASN A 567 39.69 39.86 -6.83
N LYS A 568 39.16 41.01 -7.26
CA LYS A 568 38.22 41.11 -8.38
C LYS A 568 38.98 40.85 -9.68
N ASN A 569 38.38 40.05 -10.56
CA ASN A 569 38.48 40.03 -12.04
C ASN A 569 38.74 38.62 -12.57
N GLU A 570 37.72 37.94 -13.10
CA GLU A 570 37.53 37.72 -14.54
C GLU A 570 36.41 36.72 -14.81
N LYS A 571 35.72 36.96 -15.92
CA LYS A 571 34.56 36.22 -16.41
C LYS A 571 34.99 34.91 -17.10
N THR A 572 33.98 34.05 -17.27
CA THR A 572 33.82 33.00 -18.29
C THR A 572 34.73 31.77 -18.22
N ASN A 573 34.16 30.64 -17.79
CA ASN A 573 33.95 29.49 -18.68
C ASN A 573 33.15 28.37 -18.00
N ASN A 574 31.89 28.24 -18.39
CA ASN A 574 31.11 27.02 -18.17
C ASN A 574 31.64 25.92 -19.11
N LYS A 575 32.29 24.90 -18.56
CA LYS A 575 32.41 23.60 -19.25
C LYS A 575 31.38 22.63 -18.66
N ARG A 576 30.28 22.48 -19.40
CA ARG A 576 29.43 21.28 -19.39
C ARG A 576 30.34 20.07 -19.61
N VAL A 577 30.35 19.12 -18.67
CA VAL A 577 30.83 17.77 -18.94
C VAL A 577 29.66 17.01 -19.56
N GLN A 578 29.70 16.88 -20.89
CA GLN A 578 28.98 15.82 -21.59
C GLN A 578 29.65 14.49 -21.24
N CYS A 579 28.87 13.51 -20.83
CA CYS A 579 29.35 12.13 -20.74
C CYS A 579 29.14 11.49 -22.11
N GLU A 580 30.21 11.44 -22.90
CA GLU A 580 30.33 10.56 -24.06
C GLU A 580 30.59 9.12 -23.60
N ASP A 581 30.00 8.19 -24.33
CA ASP A 581 30.27 6.76 -24.26
C ASP A 581 31.73 6.48 -24.62
N GLU A 582 32.56 6.09 -23.65
CA GLU A 582 33.81 5.39 -23.93
C GLU A 582 34.05 4.19 -23.02
N ASN A 583 34.22 3.07 -23.70
CA ASN A 583 34.75 1.80 -23.22
C ASN A 583 36.12 1.96 -22.53
N ASN A 584 36.39 1.06 -21.59
CA ASN A 584 37.70 0.73 -21.02
C ASN A 584 38.39 1.77 -20.13
N LYS A 585 38.15 1.65 -18.81
CA LYS A 585 39.24 1.66 -17.82
C LYS A 585 39.09 0.52 -16.81
N ASN A 586 40.14 -0.29 -16.74
CA ASN A 586 40.35 -1.43 -15.85
C ASN A 586 40.07 -1.08 -14.38
N VAL A 587 38.84 -1.31 -13.90
CA VAL A 587 38.61 -1.56 -12.48
C VAL A 587 39.08 -3.00 -12.23
N LYS A 588 40.18 -3.15 -11.49
CA LYS A 588 40.62 -4.48 -11.02
C LYS A 588 39.47 -5.09 -10.22
N LYS A 589 38.77 -6.07 -10.81
CA LYS A 589 37.80 -6.92 -10.11
C LYS A 589 38.52 -7.55 -8.91
N PRO A 590 38.01 -7.44 -7.68
CA PRO A 590 38.64 -8.13 -6.57
C PRO A 590 38.46 -9.64 -6.79
N LYS A 591 39.55 -10.40 -6.72
CA LYS A 591 39.50 -11.86 -6.66
C LYS A 591 38.94 -12.26 -5.30
N TYR A 592 37.66 -12.67 -5.24
CA TYR A 592 37.05 -13.20 -4.03
C TYR A 592 36.88 -14.71 -4.13
N LYS A 593 37.65 -15.44 -3.32
CA LYS A 593 37.36 -16.83 -2.92
C LYS A 593 37.82 -17.00 -1.48
N SER A 594 36.97 -16.64 -0.53
CA SER A 594 36.97 -17.23 0.81
C SER A 594 35.71 -18.09 0.89
N GLU A 595 35.87 -19.41 0.98
CA GLU A 595 34.74 -20.31 1.22
C GLU A 595 34.22 -20.07 2.64
N ILE A 596 32.93 -19.78 2.79
CA ILE A 596 32.29 -19.65 4.11
C ILE A 596 32.02 -21.06 4.64
N ASP A 597 32.36 -21.31 5.91
CA ASP A 597 31.81 -22.46 6.62
C ASP A 597 30.36 -22.15 6.99
N VAL A 598 29.43 -22.71 6.21
CA VAL A 598 27.98 -22.49 6.35
C VAL A 598 27.45 -23.03 7.70
N ASN A 599 28.22 -23.86 8.42
CA ASN A 599 27.85 -24.39 9.72
C ASN A 599 28.38 -23.56 10.90
N ASP A 600 29.33 -22.64 10.67
CA ASP A 600 29.84 -21.75 11.70
C ASP A 600 29.22 -20.34 11.57
N GLU A 601 28.43 -19.97 12.57
CA GLU A 601 27.77 -18.68 12.62
C GLU A 601 28.76 -17.51 12.66
N ASN A 602 29.94 -17.68 13.29
CA ASN A 602 30.96 -16.65 13.33
C ASN A 602 31.63 -16.44 11.97
N SER A 603 31.90 -17.53 11.24
CA SER A 603 32.38 -17.48 9.84
C SER A 603 31.41 -16.71 8.94
N ILE A 604 30.11 -17.00 9.03
CA ILE A 604 29.05 -16.28 8.29
C ILE A 604 29.02 -14.80 8.68
N LYS A 605 28.98 -14.50 9.99
CA LYS A 605 28.94 -13.13 10.51
C LYS A 605 30.16 -12.32 10.03
N ASN A 606 31.35 -12.89 10.14
CA ASN A 606 32.61 -12.27 9.71
C ASN A 606 32.61 -11.97 8.21
N TYR A 607 32.21 -12.94 7.39
CA TYR A 607 32.08 -12.74 5.94
C TYR A 607 31.15 -11.57 5.62
N ILE A 608 29.93 -11.56 6.18
CA ILE A 608 28.96 -10.51 5.87
C ILE A 608 29.51 -9.15 6.30
N THR A 609 30.16 -9.02 7.46
CA THR A 609 30.79 -7.75 7.87
C THR A 609 31.92 -7.32 6.96
N GLN A 610 32.81 -8.25 6.58
CA GLN A 610 33.94 -7.96 5.68
C GLN A 610 33.48 -7.52 4.31
N HIS A 611 32.34 -8.03 3.84
CA HIS A 611 31.75 -7.69 2.53
C HIS A 611 30.57 -6.71 2.64
N CYS A 612 30.36 -6.08 3.80
CA CYS A 612 29.28 -5.12 3.99
C CYS A 612 29.68 -3.76 3.42
N TYR A 613 29.02 -3.32 2.34
CA TYR A 613 29.25 -2.00 1.76
C TYR A 613 29.11 -0.86 2.78
N GLU A 614 28.13 -0.96 3.69
CA GLU A 614 27.93 0.08 4.71
C GLU A 614 29.02 0.08 5.80
N CYS A 615 29.73 -1.04 6.04
CA CYS A 615 30.90 -1.07 6.94
C CYS A 615 32.19 -0.59 6.27
N GLN A 616 32.31 -0.78 4.96
CA GLN A 616 33.52 -0.46 4.19
C GLN A 616 33.62 1.02 3.80
N ASN A 617 32.55 1.80 3.98
CA ASN A 617 32.48 3.19 3.54
C ASN A 617 32.05 4.10 4.69
N ASN A 618 32.61 5.31 4.70
CA ASN A 618 32.23 6.36 5.65
C ASN A 618 31.13 7.24 5.05
N PHE A 619 29.98 7.28 5.72
CA PHE A 619 28.86 8.13 5.33
C PHE A 619 28.80 9.38 6.18
N ARG A 620 28.42 10.50 5.57
CA ARG A 620 28.06 11.72 6.24
C ARG A 620 26.90 11.50 7.22
N GLU A 621 27.09 11.98 8.43
CA GLU A 621 26.03 11.99 9.43
C GLU A 621 24.98 13.07 9.12
N PRO A 622 23.70 12.77 9.32
CA PRO A 622 22.65 13.76 9.11
C PRO A 622 22.76 14.87 10.16
N THR A 623 22.66 16.12 9.73
CA THR A 623 22.57 17.27 10.64
C THR A 623 21.16 17.35 11.24
N PRO A 624 20.97 18.01 12.40
CA PRO A 624 19.64 18.23 12.96
C PRO A 624 18.65 18.89 11.98
N SER A 625 19.14 19.79 11.12
CA SER A 625 18.36 20.42 10.04
C SER A 625 17.87 19.42 8.99
N ASP A 626 18.67 18.40 8.64
CA ASP A 626 18.28 17.35 7.67
C ASP A 626 17.15 16.46 8.20
N LEU A 627 17.01 16.42 9.53
CA LEU A 627 16.09 15.56 10.25
C LEU A 627 14.78 16.26 10.65
N LEU A 628 14.67 17.57 10.38
CA LEU A 628 13.53 18.40 10.76
C LEU A 628 12.66 18.74 9.54
N MET A 629 11.34 18.67 9.68
CA MET A 629 10.37 19.23 8.74
C MET A 629 9.36 20.07 9.50
N TYR A 630 9.02 21.25 8.97
CA TYR A 630 8.07 22.18 9.55
C TYR A 630 6.63 21.75 9.25
N LEU A 631 6.29 20.57 9.75
CA LEU A 631 4.95 19.98 9.76
C LEU A 631 4.74 19.26 11.09
N HIS A 632 3.74 19.70 11.83
CA HIS A 632 3.44 19.20 13.17
C HIS A 632 1.93 18.95 13.33
N SER A 633 1.56 17.75 13.79
CA SER A 633 0.18 17.41 14.15
C SER A 633 -0.17 18.04 15.51
N ILE A 634 -0.83 19.20 15.51
CA ILE A 634 -1.09 19.98 16.73
C ILE A 634 -2.31 19.50 17.51
N GLN A 635 -3.32 18.97 16.84
CA GLN A 635 -4.55 18.48 17.49
C GLN A 635 -5.10 17.25 16.77
N TYR A 636 -5.60 16.30 17.56
CA TYR A 636 -6.28 15.10 17.07
C TYR A 636 -7.52 14.83 17.93
N LYS A 637 -8.69 14.89 17.30
CA LYS A 637 -9.98 14.59 17.92
C LYS A 637 -10.50 13.26 17.38
N LEU A 638 -10.61 12.27 18.25
CA LEU A 638 -11.19 10.95 17.91
C LEU A 638 -12.72 10.96 18.02
N ASN A 639 -13.24 11.65 19.03
CA ASN A 639 -14.66 11.87 19.30
C ASN A 639 -14.80 13.06 20.27
N GLU A 640 -16.02 13.40 20.69
CA GLU A 640 -16.27 14.54 21.60
C GLU A 640 -15.51 14.41 22.93
N GLU A 641 -15.37 13.19 23.46
CA GLU A 641 -14.70 12.93 24.74
C GLU A 641 -13.17 12.83 24.63
N ASN A 642 -12.63 12.46 23.47
CA ASN A 642 -11.21 12.19 23.27
C ASN A 642 -10.62 13.16 22.25
N THR A 643 -10.25 14.34 22.74
CA THR A 643 -9.49 15.36 22.00
C THR A 643 -8.13 15.53 22.65
N PHE A 644 -7.07 15.46 21.85
CA PHE A 644 -5.69 15.61 22.31
C PHE A 644 -5.04 16.78 21.59
N THR A 645 -4.22 17.55 22.32
CA THR A 645 -3.48 18.71 21.82
C THR A 645 -2.00 18.57 22.18
N SER A 646 -1.13 18.95 21.26
CA SER A 646 0.32 19.00 21.45
C SER A 646 0.77 20.43 21.80
N ASN A 647 2.00 20.57 22.28
CA ASN A 647 2.63 21.87 22.44
C ASN A 647 2.98 22.45 21.06
N ILE A 648 2.93 23.78 20.95
CA ILE A 648 3.35 24.47 19.73
C ILE A 648 4.87 24.31 19.59
N PRO A 649 5.38 23.78 18.46
CA PRO A 649 6.82 23.58 18.28
C PRO A 649 7.54 24.93 18.18
N GLU A 650 8.82 24.98 18.59
CA GLU A 650 9.60 26.23 18.62
C GLU A 650 9.58 26.99 17.29
N TRP A 651 9.72 26.27 16.16
CA TRP A 651 9.66 26.89 14.84
C TRP A 651 8.30 27.51 14.51
N ALA A 652 7.20 27.12 15.17
CA ALA A 652 5.88 27.69 14.96
C ALA A 652 5.52 28.78 15.98
N LYS A 653 6.36 28.99 17.02
CA LYS A 653 6.11 30.06 17.98
C LYS A 653 6.36 31.40 17.32
N ILE A 654 5.39 32.30 17.49
CA ILE A 654 5.53 33.70 17.09
C ILE A 654 6.37 34.34 18.20
N THR A 655 7.67 34.57 17.95
CA THR A 655 8.47 35.39 18.85
C THR A 655 7.86 36.79 18.84
N SER A 656 7.18 37.16 19.92
CA SER A 656 6.93 38.56 20.21
C SER A 656 8.29 39.19 20.49
N SER A 657 8.92 39.73 19.45
CA SER A 657 10.01 40.68 19.64
C SER A 657 9.43 41.87 20.39
N THR A 658 9.74 41.94 21.68
CA THR A 658 9.62 43.13 22.53
C THR A 658 10.20 44.37 21.89
#